data_AF-A0A351FLS1-F1
#
_entry.id   AF-A0A351FLS1-F1
#
_cell.length_a   1.000
_cell.length_b   1.000
_cell.length_c   1.000
_cell.angle_alpha   90.00
_cell.angle_beta   90.00
_cell.angle_gamma   90.00
#
_symmetry.space_group_name_H-M   'P 1'
#
loop_
_entity.id
_entity.type
_entity.pdbx_description
1 polymer ?
#
loop_
_entity_poly.entity_id
_entity_poly.type
_entity_poly.pdbx_seq_one_letter_code
_entity_poly.pdbx_strand_id
1 'polypeptide(L)'
;MVGRTVDNFRLRGHRGAHWSLAEAQEAKLLVVAFLGTECPLAKLYGPRLQQLQEKFADQGVLVVGINSNTQDSVTEITRYVTQHELTFPFLKDPGNRVADAMQAARTPEVFLLDEKRVVRYHGRIDDQYAVGLSRNQPRRRDLEVAIGELLAGKPVSVPETKSVGCYIGRVNKVTPVGDVTYSHQIAPIFHRRCVSCHRDGELAPFTLTSYDDILGWEDTILEVIDDNRMPPWFANSKPGHFRNDPRLTDEEKTLLRTWIENGMPEGDPKQTPPLPKFTSGWQITAPDEVLYMREAPFAVSAEGVVDYQYFVVDPKWQEDKYICAAEARPDNRSVVHHIIVYVLPPGERQRDFRRRAMLVGYAPGSTPTILQDDVAIKVAAGSKLVFEMHYTPNGSPQMDRSYAGFKFMDKKDVKKELRGRMAIDTSFAIAPGDANKKVKARYRVVRDELLLDMTPHMHLRGKAFRYELVRPGGERELLLDVPKYDFNWQLSYQLSQPKLLPRGSYVECTAWYDNSDNNFANPDATKRVRWGDQSWEEMMIGFFKVVAPDQAPGDLRSQASIDPSGEWTWQRGNSTERLKLKLAEGRLTGELTTTAGKIPIDRAVIQGDRLKFQATSEKSGGLVLDFDAVVTAKQITGRVVVTVEALGRDITLPWKATREQQTP
;
A
#
# COMPACT_ATOMS: atom_id res chain seq x y z
N MET A 1 -26.21 26.11 -13.59
CA MET A 1 -27.18 25.81 -14.68
C MET A 1 -28.63 25.95 -14.24
N VAL A 2 -28.90 26.01 -12.92
CA VAL A 2 -30.26 26.07 -12.36
C VAL A 2 -31.03 27.28 -12.88
N GLY A 3 -32.33 27.08 -13.12
CA GLY A 3 -33.26 28.09 -13.62
C GLY A 3 -33.33 28.17 -15.15
N ARG A 4 -32.47 27.46 -15.88
CA ARG A 4 -32.53 27.42 -17.35
C ARG A 4 -33.46 26.32 -17.86
N THR A 5 -34.24 26.63 -18.89
CA THR A 5 -34.99 25.63 -19.67
C THR A 5 -34.03 24.86 -20.56
N VAL A 6 -34.18 23.54 -20.60
CA VAL A 6 -33.40 22.68 -21.50
C VAL A 6 -34.12 22.56 -22.84
N ASP A 7 -33.43 22.91 -23.92
CA ASP A 7 -33.94 22.77 -25.27
C ASP A 7 -34.18 21.30 -25.63
N ASN A 8 -35.14 21.05 -26.53
CA ASN A 8 -35.40 19.71 -27.01
C ASN A 8 -34.18 19.14 -27.73
N PHE A 9 -33.83 17.89 -27.43
CA PHE A 9 -32.77 17.15 -28.11
C PHE A 9 -33.29 15.78 -28.56
N ARG A 10 -32.60 15.18 -29.53
CA ARG A 10 -32.90 13.83 -30.03
C ARG A 10 -31.61 13.04 -30.18
N LEU A 11 -31.51 11.93 -29.47
CA LEU A 11 -30.36 11.04 -29.47
C LEU A 11 -30.76 9.62 -29.87
N ARG A 12 -29.79 8.72 -30.00
CA ARG A 12 -30.02 7.29 -30.18
C ARG A 12 -29.70 6.55 -28.89
N GLY A 13 -30.58 5.65 -28.50
CA GLY A 13 -30.35 4.70 -27.45
C GLY A 13 -29.37 3.62 -27.85
N HIS A 14 -28.87 2.88 -26.86
CA HIS A 14 -27.88 1.82 -27.06
C HIS A 14 -28.39 0.65 -27.93
N ARG A 15 -29.72 0.49 -28.10
CA ARG A 15 -30.35 -0.47 -29.03
C ARG A 15 -30.73 0.14 -30.38
N GLY A 16 -30.26 1.36 -30.68
CA GLY A 16 -30.48 2.05 -31.96
C GLY A 16 -31.80 2.84 -32.07
N ALA A 17 -32.77 2.62 -31.18
CA ALA A 17 -34.01 3.39 -31.13
C ALA A 17 -33.72 4.88 -30.83
N HIS A 18 -34.46 5.78 -31.46
CA HIS A 18 -34.37 7.21 -31.14
C HIS A 18 -35.16 7.51 -29.86
N TRP A 19 -34.66 8.48 -29.10
CA TRP A 19 -35.35 9.07 -27.95
C TRP A 19 -35.16 10.58 -27.98
N SER A 20 -36.17 11.33 -27.57
CA SER A 20 -36.15 12.79 -27.51
C SER A 20 -36.67 13.33 -26.19
N LEU A 21 -36.22 14.52 -25.79
CA LEU A 21 -36.72 15.17 -24.56
C LEU A 21 -38.25 15.35 -24.60
N ALA A 22 -38.82 15.54 -25.79
CA ALA A 22 -40.26 15.59 -26.02
C ALA A 22 -41.00 14.29 -25.66
N GLU A 23 -40.35 13.12 -25.69
CA GLU A 23 -40.96 11.85 -25.26
C GLU A 23 -41.11 11.77 -23.74
N ALA A 24 -40.40 12.62 -22.98
CA ALA A 24 -40.56 12.71 -21.54
C ALA A 24 -41.75 13.57 -21.11
N GLN A 25 -42.61 14.09 -22.00
CA GLN A 25 -43.66 15.08 -21.67
C GLN A 25 -44.57 14.68 -20.50
N GLU A 26 -44.86 13.39 -20.34
CA GLU A 26 -45.70 12.88 -19.25
C GLU A 26 -44.97 12.79 -17.89
N ALA A 27 -43.65 12.84 -17.87
CA ALA A 27 -42.87 12.82 -16.64
C ALA A 27 -42.97 14.17 -15.91
N LYS A 28 -43.46 14.14 -14.68
CA LYS A 28 -43.51 15.31 -13.79
C LYS A 28 -42.12 15.87 -13.54
N LEU A 29 -41.19 14.99 -13.21
CA LEU A 29 -39.78 15.33 -13.04
C LEU A 29 -38.93 14.43 -13.94
N LEU A 30 -37.88 15.01 -14.51
CA LEU A 30 -36.92 14.30 -15.34
C LEU A 30 -35.52 14.45 -14.75
N VAL A 31 -34.85 13.33 -14.47
CA VAL A 31 -33.43 13.29 -14.13
C VAL A 31 -32.64 13.00 -15.39
N VAL A 32 -31.80 13.94 -15.82
CA VAL A 32 -30.80 13.71 -16.88
C VAL A 32 -29.47 13.40 -16.20
N ALA A 33 -28.95 12.20 -16.40
CA ALA A 33 -27.72 11.71 -15.77
C ALA A 33 -26.64 11.46 -16.83
N PHE A 34 -25.50 12.15 -16.72
CA PHE A 34 -24.35 11.93 -17.60
C PHE A 34 -23.47 10.79 -17.06
N LEU A 35 -23.44 9.65 -17.77
CA LEU A 35 -22.83 8.40 -17.32
C LEU A 35 -21.84 7.84 -18.36
N GLY A 36 -20.57 7.75 -17.96
CA GLY A 36 -19.47 7.14 -18.68
C GLY A 36 -19.28 5.69 -18.30
N THR A 37 -18.99 4.82 -19.26
CA THR A 37 -18.94 3.37 -19.02
C THR A 37 -17.69 2.95 -18.25
N GLU A 38 -16.60 3.72 -18.34
CA GLU A 38 -15.34 3.38 -17.66
C GLU A 38 -15.10 4.12 -16.35
N CYS A 39 -15.90 5.14 -16.02
CA CYS A 39 -15.77 5.82 -14.74
C CYS A 39 -16.16 4.89 -13.56
N PRO A 40 -15.27 4.63 -12.59
CA PRO A 40 -15.60 3.76 -11.45
C PRO A 40 -16.79 4.28 -10.64
N LEU A 41 -16.94 5.60 -10.50
CA LEU A 41 -18.07 6.19 -9.80
C LEU A 41 -19.37 6.00 -10.59
N ALA A 42 -19.36 6.09 -11.92
CA ALA A 42 -20.55 5.84 -12.72
C ALA A 42 -21.01 4.38 -12.63
N LYS A 43 -20.09 3.41 -12.52
CA LYS A 43 -20.41 1.98 -12.27
C LYS A 43 -21.12 1.78 -10.93
N LEU A 44 -20.76 2.54 -9.90
CA LEU A 44 -21.43 2.51 -8.58
C LEU A 44 -22.78 3.26 -8.58
N TYR A 45 -22.87 4.39 -9.28
CA TYR A 45 -24.08 5.22 -9.28
C TYR A 45 -25.15 4.80 -10.30
N GLY A 46 -24.81 4.00 -11.32
CA GLY A 46 -25.79 3.45 -12.27
C GLY A 46 -26.92 2.69 -11.56
N PRO A 47 -26.61 1.64 -10.77
CA PRO A 47 -27.59 0.92 -9.94
C PRO A 47 -28.33 1.83 -8.95
N ARG A 48 -27.66 2.82 -8.35
CA ARG A 48 -28.31 3.80 -7.44
C ARG A 48 -29.36 4.63 -8.16
N LEU A 49 -29.10 5.05 -9.40
CA LEU A 49 -30.06 5.77 -10.23
C LEU A 49 -31.22 4.86 -10.66
N GLN A 50 -30.96 3.59 -10.92
CA GLN A 50 -32.00 2.58 -11.17
C GLN A 50 -32.94 2.44 -9.96
N GLN A 51 -32.39 2.35 -8.74
CA GLN A 51 -33.19 2.33 -7.50
C GLN A 51 -34.04 3.59 -7.34
N LEU A 52 -33.50 4.77 -7.70
CA LEU A 52 -34.27 6.02 -7.67
C LEU A 52 -35.38 6.04 -8.72
N GLN A 53 -35.12 5.55 -9.94
CA GLN A 53 -36.13 5.39 -10.98
C GLN A 53 -37.29 4.53 -10.48
N GLU A 54 -37.00 3.37 -9.90
CA GLU A 54 -38.03 2.45 -9.38
C GLU A 54 -38.81 3.07 -8.22
N LYS A 55 -38.11 3.70 -7.28
CA LYS A 55 -38.72 4.32 -6.10
C LYS A 55 -39.73 5.42 -6.44
N PHE A 56 -39.46 6.20 -7.48
CA PHE A 56 -40.27 7.38 -7.84
C PHE A 56 -41.05 7.24 -9.15
N ALA A 57 -41.03 6.07 -9.79
CA ALA A 57 -41.74 5.82 -11.06
C ALA A 57 -43.23 6.18 -10.95
N ASP A 58 -43.93 5.66 -9.92
CA ASP A 58 -45.36 5.89 -9.70
C ASP A 58 -45.70 7.35 -9.34
N GLN A 59 -44.69 8.17 -9.02
CA GLN A 59 -44.84 9.59 -8.73
C GLN A 59 -44.56 10.47 -9.96
N GLY A 60 -44.30 9.85 -11.13
CA GLY A 60 -44.05 10.54 -12.40
C GLY A 60 -42.61 11.01 -12.57
N VAL A 61 -41.63 10.34 -11.93
CA VAL A 61 -40.21 10.63 -12.12
C VAL A 61 -39.61 9.68 -13.17
N LEU A 62 -38.93 10.25 -14.15
CA LEU A 62 -38.18 9.52 -15.16
C LEU A 62 -36.70 9.87 -15.05
N VAL A 63 -35.84 8.87 -15.15
CA VAL A 63 -34.38 9.00 -15.29
C VAL A 63 -34.02 8.75 -16.76
N VAL A 64 -33.05 9.48 -17.27
CA VAL A 64 -32.45 9.26 -18.60
C VAL A 64 -30.94 9.34 -18.45
N GLY A 65 -30.26 8.27 -18.84
CA GLY A 65 -28.81 8.21 -18.93
C GLY A 65 -28.34 8.76 -20.28
N ILE A 66 -27.32 9.60 -20.26
CA ILE A 66 -26.65 10.11 -21.46
C ILE A 66 -25.15 9.84 -21.33
N ASN A 67 -24.60 9.10 -22.27
CA ASN A 67 -23.17 8.94 -22.43
C ASN A 67 -22.66 9.92 -23.49
N SER A 68 -21.89 10.90 -23.04
CA SER A 68 -21.26 11.92 -23.88
C SER A 68 -19.74 11.76 -23.95
N ASN A 69 -19.19 10.62 -23.56
CA ASN A 69 -17.76 10.33 -23.69
C ASN A 69 -17.43 9.97 -25.13
N THR A 70 -16.44 10.59 -25.78
CA THR A 70 -16.10 10.25 -27.17
C THR A 70 -15.48 8.85 -27.29
N GLN A 71 -14.78 8.40 -26.26
CA GLN A 71 -14.06 7.13 -26.20
C GLN A 71 -14.99 5.92 -25.97
N ASP A 72 -16.17 6.11 -25.38
CA ASP A 72 -17.08 5.01 -25.07
C ASP A 72 -17.88 4.61 -26.33
N SER A 73 -17.80 3.35 -26.74
CA SER A 73 -18.55 2.79 -27.85
C SER A 73 -19.99 2.42 -27.47
N VAL A 74 -20.87 2.27 -28.47
CA VAL A 74 -22.26 1.79 -28.24
C VAL A 74 -22.28 0.36 -27.68
N THR A 75 -21.30 -0.46 -28.02
CA THR A 75 -21.14 -1.82 -27.48
C THR A 75 -20.82 -1.79 -25.99
N GLU A 76 -19.89 -0.93 -25.56
CA GLU A 76 -19.56 -0.76 -24.13
C GLU A 76 -20.74 -0.19 -23.35
N ILE A 77 -21.48 0.76 -23.93
CA ILE A 77 -22.72 1.27 -23.33
C ILE A 77 -23.74 0.14 -23.15
N THR A 78 -23.92 -0.71 -24.16
CA THR A 78 -24.85 -1.84 -24.06
C THR A 78 -24.41 -2.85 -23.00
N ARG A 79 -23.10 -3.13 -22.89
CA ARG A 79 -22.53 -3.96 -21.84
C ARG A 79 -22.81 -3.35 -20.46
N TYR A 80 -22.52 -2.07 -20.27
CA TYR A 80 -22.76 -1.34 -19.03
C TYR A 80 -24.23 -1.39 -18.61
N VAL A 81 -25.16 -1.07 -19.52
CA VAL A 81 -26.60 -1.12 -19.26
C VAL A 81 -27.06 -2.52 -18.87
N THR A 82 -26.57 -3.55 -19.55
CA THR A 82 -26.95 -4.94 -19.29
C THR A 82 -26.38 -5.45 -17.97
N GLN A 83 -25.10 -5.18 -17.70
CA GLN A 83 -24.39 -5.63 -16.50
C GLN A 83 -24.97 -5.02 -15.22
N HIS A 84 -25.43 -3.77 -15.29
CA HIS A 84 -26.02 -3.05 -14.15
C HIS A 84 -27.56 -3.08 -14.15
N GLU A 85 -28.18 -3.87 -15.04
CA GLU A 85 -29.64 -4.08 -15.12
C GLU A 85 -30.44 -2.76 -15.23
N LEU A 86 -29.92 -1.77 -15.97
CA LEU A 86 -30.56 -0.47 -16.11
C LEU A 86 -31.76 -0.54 -17.05
N THR A 87 -32.93 -0.07 -16.59
CA THR A 87 -34.18 -0.11 -17.38
C THR A 87 -34.60 1.24 -17.93
N PHE A 88 -34.04 2.33 -17.41
CA PHE A 88 -34.31 3.67 -17.92
C PHE A 88 -33.63 3.92 -19.29
N PRO A 89 -34.13 4.85 -20.13
CA PRO A 89 -33.52 5.16 -21.42
C PRO A 89 -32.05 5.57 -21.27
N PHE A 90 -31.17 4.91 -22.03
CA PHE A 90 -29.73 5.18 -22.02
C PHE A 90 -29.23 5.50 -23.42
N LEU A 91 -28.74 6.73 -23.59
CA LEU A 91 -28.54 7.39 -24.88
C LEU A 91 -27.07 7.69 -25.12
N LYS A 92 -26.66 7.63 -26.38
CA LYS A 92 -25.35 8.13 -26.83
C LYS A 92 -25.51 9.55 -27.38
N ASP A 93 -24.62 10.45 -26.97
CA ASP A 93 -24.49 11.84 -27.43
C ASP A 93 -23.21 12.03 -28.25
N PRO A 94 -23.18 11.63 -29.54
CA PRO A 94 -22.03 11.84 -30.40
C PRO A 94 -21.71 13.33 -30.56
N GLY A 95 -20.43 13.69 -30.46
CA GLY A 95 -20.00 15.08 -30.55
C GLY A 95 -20.35 15.95 -29.34
N ASN A 96 -20.77 15.32 -28.24
CA ASN A 96 -21.02 15.94 -26.94
C ASN A 96 -22.05 17.10 -26.97
N ARG A 97 -23.01 17.09 -27.90
CA ARG A 97 -23.90 18.23 -28.18
C ARG A 97 -24.79 18.56 -26.99
N VAL A 98 -25.39 17.53 -26.37
CA VAL A 98 -26.26 17.72 -25.20
C VAL A 98 -25.42 18.08 -23.98
N ALA A 99 -24.28 17.43 -23.79
CA ALA A 99 -23.39 17.77 -22.69
C ALA A 99 -22.79 19.18 -22.80
N ASP A 100 -22.52 19.70 -24.02
CA ASP A 100 -22.10 21.09 -24.26
C ASP A 100 -23.24 22.06 -23.92
N ALA A 101 -24.45 21.80 -24.41
CA ALA A 101 -25.63 22.65 -24.17
C ALA A 101 -26.01 22.73 -22.68
N MET A 102 -25.90 21.60 -21.97
CA MET A 102 -26.18 21.52 -20.54
C MET A 102 -25.00 21.90 -19.65
N GLN A 103 -23.83 22.21 -20.23
CA GLN A 103 -22.59 22.48 -19.50
C GLN A 103 -22.23 21.38 -18.49
N ALA A 104 -22.56 20.12 -18.82
CA ALA A 104 -22.09 18.97 -18.06
C ALA A 104 -20.57 18.88 -18.19
N ALA A 105 -19.85 18.47 -17.17
CA ALA A 105 -18.38 18.39 -17.21
C ALA A 105 -17.88 17.04 -16.71
N ARG A 106 -18.64 16.37 -15.85
CA ARG A 106 -18.19 15.17 -15.15
C ARG A 106 -19.12 14.00 -15.41
N THR A 107 -18.60 12.81 -15.17
CA THR A 107 -19.40 11.61 -15.02
C THR A 107 -19.04 10.89 -13.70
N PRO A 108 -20.02 10.57 -12.84
CA PRO A 108 -21.44 10.89 -12.98
C PRO A 108 -21.76 12.35 -12.62
N GLU A 109 -22.75 12.91 -13.32
CA GLU A 109 -23.31 14.25 -13.06
C GLU A 109 -24.80 14.25 -13.40
N VAL A 110 -25.62 14.88 -12.57
CA VAL A 110 -27.09 14.84 -12.71
C VAL A 110 -27.73 16.23 -12.75
N PHE A 111 -28.81 16.32 -13.52
CA PHE A 111 -29.68 17.47 -13.62
C PHE A 111 -31.12 17.03 -13.37
N LEU A 112 -31.83 17.69 -12.46
CA LEU A 112 -33.25 17.48 -12.22
C LEU A 112 -34.05 18.60 -12.89
N LEU A 113 -34.95 18.23 -13.79
CA LEU A 113 -35.79 19.13 -14.54
C LEU A 113 -37.24 18.99 -14.06
N ASP A 114 -37.95 20.12 -14.00
CA ASP A 114 -39.38 20.13 -13.69
C ASP A 114 -40.25 19.83 -14.94
N GLU A 115 -41.57 19.92 -14.79
CA GLU A 115 -42.57 19.74 -15.86
C GLU A 115 -42.34 20.68 -17.04
N LYS A 116 -41.80 21.87 -16.79
CA LYS A 116 -41.47 22.88 -17.81
C LYS A 116 -40.07 22.68 -18.40
N ARG A 117 -39.40 21.57 -18.04
CA ARG A 117 -38.03 21.23 -18.42
C ARG A 117 -37.01 22.27 -17.99
N VAL A 118 -37.29 22.96 -16.89
CA VAL A 118 -36.37 23.91 -16.28
C VAL A 118 -35.53 23.19 -15.22
N VAL A 119 -34.22 23.37 -15.27
CA VAL A 119 -33.29 22.78 -14.28
C VAL A 119 -33.58 23.35 -12.89
N ARG A 120 -33.88 22.47 -11.95
CA ARG A 120 -34.14 22.79 -10.53
C ARG A 120 -33.02 22.30 -9.61
N TYR A 121 -32.28 21.28 -10.04
CA TYR A 121 -31.11 20.78 -9.34
C TYR A 121 -30.01 20.39 -10.33
N HIS A 122 -28.75 20.64 -9.96
CA HIS A 122 -27.56 20.25 -10.72
C HIS A 122 -26.43 19.82 -9.77
N GLY A 123 -25.89 18.63 -9.95
CA GLY A 123 -24.67 18.21 -9.25
C GLY A 123 -24.50 16.70 -9.10
N ARG A 124 -24.15 16.25 -7.89
CA ARG A 124 -23.91 14.84 -7.56
C ARG A 124 -25.20 14.09 -7.23
N ILE A 125 -25.14 12.77 -7.16
CA ILE A 125 -26.29 11.94 -6.75
C ILE A 125 -26.43 11.97 -5.23
N ASP A 126 -25.35 11.66 -4.52
CA ASP A 126 -25.22 11.72 -3.05
C ASP A 126 -23.76 11.96 -2.65
N ASP A 127 -23.47 11.96 -1.34
CA ASP A 127 -22.12 12.17 -0.81
C ASP A 127 -21.38 10.88 -0.41
N GLN A 128 -21.79 9.71 -0.89
CA GLN A 128 -21.17 8.44 -0.50
C GLN A 128 -19.76 8.26 -1.08
N TYR A 129 -19.54 8.65 -2.34
CA TYR A 129 -18.30 8.39 -3.06
C TYR A 129 -17.53 9.67 -3.42
N ALA A 130 -16.20 9.57 -3.42
CA ALA A 130 -15.28 10.52 -4.02
C ALA A 130 -14.23 9.74 -4.84
N VAL A 131 -13.40 10.43 -5.62
CA VAL A 131 -12.41 9.74 -6.44
C VAL A 131 -11.41 9.00 -5.55
N GLY A 132 -11.38 7.68 -5.66
CA GLY A 132 -10.55 6.80 -4.84
C GLY A 132 -11.03 6.59 -3.41
N LEU A 133 -12.18 7.14 -2.99
CA LEU A 133 -12.66 7.04 -1.61
C LEU A 133 -14.15 6.69 -1.55
N SER A 134 -14.53 5.88 -0.58
CA SER A 134 -15.92 5.49 -0.33
C SER A 134 -16.27 5.58 1.14
N ARG A 135 -17.50 5.99 1.42
CA ARG A 135 -18.15 5.86 2.73
C ARG A 135 -19.04 4.63 2.75
N ASN A 136 -19.21 4.06 3.94
CA ASN A 136 -20.13 2.95 4.17
C ASN A 136 -21.57 3.32 3.74
N GLN A 137 -21.99 4.56 3.99
CA GLN A 137 -23.31 5.09 3.61
C GLN A 137 -23.22 6.59 3.29
N PRO A 138 -24.12 7.12 2.44
CA PRO A 138 -24.24 8.57 2.26
C PRO A 138 -24.77 9.23 3.54
N ARG A 139 -24.21 10.36 3.92
CA ARG A 139 -24.76 11.25 4.95
C ARG A 139 -25.88 12.13 4.39
N ARG A 140 -25.84 12.40 3.08
CA ARG A 140 -26.87 13.17 2.37
C ARG A 140 -27.10 12.60 0.98
N ARG A 141 -28.37 12.42 0.62
CA ARG A 141 -28.82 11.93 -0.68
C ARG A 141 -29.37 13.08 -1.52
N ASP A 142 -28.48 13.91 -2.04
CA ASP A 142 -28.82 15.21 -2.61
C ASP A 142 -29.90 15.15 -3.70
N LEU A 143 -29.75 14.25 -4.67
CA LEU A 143 -30.74 14.08 -5.74
C LEU A 143 -32.08 13.57 -5.21
N GLU A 144 -32.07 12.61 -4.30
CA GLU A 144 -33.29 12.05 -3.69
C GLU A 144 -34.07 13.12 -2.91
N VAL A 145 -33.36 13.97 -2.14
CA VAL A 145 -33.94 15.10 -1.42
C VAL A 145 -34.55 16.11 -2.40
N ALA A 146 -33.85 16.48 -3.47
CA ALA A 146 -34.35 17.42 -4.46
C ALA A 146 -35.60 16.90 -5.17
N ILE A 147 -35.65 15.60 -5.52
CA ILE A 147 -36.84 14.95 -6.07
C ILE A 147 -38.01 15.07 -5.09
N GLY A 148 -37.79 14.68 -3.82
CA GLY A 148 -38.83 14.73 -2.79
C GLY A 148 -39.37 16.14 -2.53
N GLU A 149 -38.51 17.15 -2.52
CA GLU A 149 -38.90 18.56 -2.35
C GLU A 149 -39.78 19.05 -3.51
N LEU A 150 -39.39 18.77 -4.76
CA LEU A 150 -40.19 19.17 -5.92
C LEU A 150 -41.52 18.43 -6.01
N LEU A 151 -41.56 17.13 -5.73
CA LEU A 151 -42.80 16.36 -5.67
C LEU A 151 -43.75 16.87 -4.58
N ALA A 152 -43.21 17.42 -3.49
CA ALA A 152 -43.97 18.09 -2.44
C ALA A 152 -44.35 19.55 -2.75
N GLY A 153 -44.05 20.05 -3.96
CA GLY A 153 -44.31 21.43 -4.36
C GLY A 153 -43.43 22.47 -3.68
N LYS A 154 -42.29 22.05 -3.10
CA LYS A 154 -41.33 22.93 -2.42
C LYS A 154 -40.17 23.28 -3.35
N PRO A 155 -39.54 24.47 -3.19
CA PRO A 155 -38.27 24.76 -3.85
C PRO A 155 -37.18 23.82 -3.34
N VAL A 156 -36.21 23.49 -4.21
CA VAL A 156 -35.04 22.68 -3.84
C VAL A 156 -34.17 23.45 -2.87
N SER A 157 -33.91 22.89 -1.69
CA SER A 157 -33.17 23.55 -0.61
C SER A 157 -31.69 23.75 -0.92
N VAL A 158 -31.09 22.79 -1.64
CA VAL A 158 -29.70 22.85 -2.12
C VAL A 158 -29.72 22.59 -3.62
N PRO A 159 -29.91 23.63 -4.45
CA PRO A 159 -30.13 23.47 -5.88
C PRO A 159 -28.84 23.13 -6.67
N GLU A 160 -27.67 23.41 -6.11
CA GLU A 160 -26.38 23.09 -6.76
C GLU A 160 -25.43 22.38 -5.79
N THR A 161 -24.77 21.32 -6.27
CA THR A 161 -23.70 20.63 -5.55
C THR A 161 -22.53 20.32 -6.49
N LYS A 162 -21.34 20.09 -5.94
CA LYS A 162 -20.16 19.73 -6.76
C LYS A 162 -20.23 18.26 -7.18
N SER A 163 -20.32 18.02 -8.49
CA SER A 163 -20.16 16.71 -9.10
C SER A 163 -18.73 16.16 -8.88
N VAL A 164 -18.61 14.85 -8.68
CA VAL A 164 -17.34 14.14 -8.48
C VAL A 164 -17.25 12.97 -9.47
N GLY A 165 -16.06 12.70 -9.98
CA GLY A 165 -15.84 11.63 -10.97
C GLY A 165 -14.90 12.05 -12.09
N CYS A 166 -14.90 11.29 -13.18
CA CYS A 166 -14.05 11.54 -14.35
C CYS A 166 -14.59 12.73 -15.16
N TYR A 167 -13.74 13.40 -15.93
CA TYR A 167 -14.22 14.33 -16.95
C TYR A 167 -14.98 13.58 -18.05
N ILE A 168 -15.98 14.24 -18.62
CA ILE A 168 -16.60 13.76 -19.86
C ILE A 168 -15.57 13.92 -20.99
N GLY A 169 -15.20 12.82 -21.64
CA GLY A 169 -14.23 12.85 -22.75
C GLY A 169 -14.82 13.57 -23.97
N ARG A 170 -14.37 14.80 -24.21
CA ARG A 170 -14.90 15.64 -25.30
C ARG A 170 -14.24 15.31 -26.63
N VAL A 171 -14.90 15.65 -27.72
CA VAL A 171 -14.26 15.71 -29.03
C VAL A 171 -13.25 16.84 -28.99
N ASN A 172 -11.98 16.50 -29.22
CA ASN A 172 -10.92 17.50 -29.31
C ASN A 172 -11.19 18.41 -30.52
N LYS A 173 -11.35 19.72 -30.25
CA LYS A 173 -11.61 20.75 -31.27
C LYS A 173 -10.32 21.42 -31.75
N VAL A 174 -9.17 21.09 -31.16
CA VAL A 174 -7.86 21.64 -31.51
C VAL A 174 -7.28 20.84 -32.66
N THR A 175 -6.91 21.53 -33.74
CA THR A 175 -6.20 20.90 -34.85
C THR A 175 -4.81 20.44 -34.36
N PRO A 176 -4.44 19.16 -34.54
CA PRO A 176 -3.15 18.67 -34.08
C PRO A 176 -1.98 19.38 -34.77
N VAL A 177 -1.08 19.98 -34.00
CA VAL A 177 0.09 20.74 -34.50
C VAL A 177 1.34 20.55 -33.63
N GLY A 178 2.52 20.78 -34.18
CA GLY A 178 3.78 20.80 -33.41
C GLY A 178 4.55 19.48 -33.36
N ASP A 179 5.74 19.53 -32.76
CA ASP A 179 6.78 18.48 -32.87
C ASP A 179 6.78 17.47 -31.71
N VAL A 180 6.03 17.75 -30.63
CA VAL A 180 5.81 16.79 -29.56
C VAL A 180 4.65 15.91 -29.99
N THR A 181 4.92 14.62 -30.25
CA THR A 181 3.96 13.68 -30.84
C THR A 181 3.79 12.43 -29.99
N TYR A 182 2.68 11.72 -30.21
CA TYR A 182 2.43 10.44 -29.56
C TYR A 182 3.58 9.46 -29.82
N SER A 183 3.86 9.23 -31.11
CA SER A 183 4.75 8.18 -31.58
C SER A 183 6.19 8.36 -31.08
N HIS A 184 6.68 9.60 -30.99
CA HIS A 184 8.08 9.85 -30.65
C HIS A 184 8.31 10.11 -29.15
N GLN A 185 7.66 11.11 -28.54
CA GLN A 185 7.98 11.53 -27.17
C GLN A 185 7.04 10.94 -26.11
N ILE A 186 5.76 10.77 -26.43
CA ILE A 186 4.72 10.50 -25.43
C ILE A 186 4.49 9.01 -25.16
N ALA A 187 4.44 8.18 -26.20
CA ALA A 187 4.33 6.73 -26.06
C ALA A 187 5.41 6.13 -25.14
N PRO A 188 6.71 6.50 -25.24
CA PRO A 188 7.72 6.07 -24.27
C PRO A 188 7.37 6.38 -22.81
N ILE A 189 6.74 7.52 -22.53
CA ILE A 189 6.35 7.92 -21.18
C ILE A 189 5.23 7.00 -20.68
N PHE A 190 4.15 6.84 -21.45
CA PHE A 190 3.05 5.93 -21.09
C PHE A 190 3.55 4.50 -20.88
N HIS A 191 4.39 3.99 -21.79
CA HIS A 191 4.93 2.63 -21.72
C HIS A 191 5.72 2.39 -20.42
N ARG A 192 6.55 3.35 -20.01
CA ARG A 192 7.38 3.23 -18.79
C ARG A 192 6.60 3.46 -17.50
N ARG A 193 5.59 4.36 -17.52
CA ARG A 193 4.99 4.91 -16.30
C ARG A 193 3.58 4.39 -16.02
N CYS A 194 2.83 4.06 -17.05
CA CYS A 194 1.37 3.86 -16.95
C CYS A 194 0.93 2.47 -17.39
N VAL A 195 1.50 1.94 -18.49
CA VAL A 195 1.03 0.72 -19.16
C VAL A 195 1.17 -0.54 -18.29
N SER A 196 2.01 -0.53 -17.25
CA SER A 196 2.08 -1.63 -16.28
C SER A 196 0.70 -1.93 -15.66
N CYS A 197 -0.11 -0.89 -15.43
CA CYS A 197 -1.46 -0.98 -14.89
C CYS A 197 -2.55 -0.68 -15.94
N HIS A 198 -2.27 0.19 -16.91
CA HIS A 198 -3.19 0.60 -17.98
C HIS A 198 -3.04 -0.25 -19.24
N ARG A 199 -3.27 -1.55 -19.09
CA ARG A 199 -3.32 -2.52 -20.19
C ARG A 199 -4.41 -3.55 -19.92
N ASP A 200 -4.81 -4.25 -20.96
CA ASP A 200 -5.92 -5.20 -20.87
C ASP A 200 -5.71 -6.26 -19.78
N GLY A 201 -6.79 -6.56 -19.07
CA GLY A 201 -6.81 -7.49 -17.93
C GLY A 201 -6.13 -7.02 -16.65
N GLU A 202 -5.50 -5.84 -16.61
CA GLU A 202 -4.94 -5.26 -15.37
C GLU A 202 -5.96 -4.35 -14.64
N LEU A 203 -5.57 -3.74 -13.51
CA LEU A 203 -6.52 -3.02 -12.63
C LEU A 203 -7.17 -1.80 -13.29
N ALA A 204 -6.42 -1.05 -14.10
CA ALA A 204 -6.88 0.25 -14.52
C ALA A 204 -8.18 0.13 -15.33
N PRO A 205 -9.14 1.05 -15.16
CA PRO A 205 -10.44 0.94 -15.81
C PRO A 205 -10.39 1.09 -17.34
N PHE A 206 -9.26 1.55 -17.89
CA PHE A 206 -9.05 1.69 -19.33
C PHE A 206 -7.56 1.51 -19.67
N THR A 207 -7.30 1.18 -20.93
CA THR A 207 -5.94 0.96 -21.46
C THR A 207 -5.29 2.28 -21.90
N LEU A 208 -3.96 2.31 -21.92
CA LEU A 208 -3.16 3.42 -22.45
C LEU A 208 -2.06 2.87 -23.37
N THR A 209 -2.42 1.83 -24.14
CA THR A 209 -1.48 1.02 -24.94
C THR A 209 -1.35 1.48 -26.38
N SER A 210 -2.24 2.36 -26.85
CA SER A 210 -2.26 2.88 -28.21
C SER A 210 -2.60 4.39 -28.21
N TYR A 211 -2.44 5.05 -29.36
CA TYR A 211 -2.88 6.44 -29.53
C TYR A 211 -4.40 6.56 -29.34
N ASP A 212 -5.17 5.67 -29.98
CA ASP A 212 -6.63 5.65 -29.94
C ASP A 212 -7.17 5.43 -28.52
N ASP A 213 -6.48 4.62 -27.70
CA ASP A 213 -6.87 4.36 -26.31
C ASP A 213 -6.87 5.65 -25.45
N ILE A 214 -6.04 6.62 -25.80
CA ILE A 214 -5.77 7.82 -24.99
C ILE A 214 -6.74 8.95 -25.34
N LEU A 215 -7.29 8.96 -26.55
CA LEU A 215 -8.21 10.00 -27.01
C LEU A 215 -9.46 10.07 -26.12
N GLY A 216 -9.84 11.29 -25.72
CA GLY A 216 -10.99 11.52 -24.82
C GLY A 216 -10.63 11.42 -23.33
N TRP A 217 -9.37 11.12 -22.99
CA TRP A 217 -8.90 11.10 -21.59
C TRP A 217 -8.03 12.29 -21.22
N GLU A 218 -7.77 13.24 -22.12
CA GLU A 218 -6.82 14.33 -21.96
C GLU A 218 -7.00 15.13 -20.66
N ASP A 219 -8.22 15.62 -20.39
CA ASP A 219 -8.51 16.41 -19.20
C ASP A 219 -8.34 15.59 -17.92
N THR A 220 -8.72 14.31 -17.97
CA THR A 220 -8.56 13.40 -16.82
C THR A 220 -7.08 13.09 -16.57
N ILE A 221 -6.30 12.87 -17.63
CA ILE A 221 -4.86 12.61 -17.56
C ILE A 221 -4.13 13.81 -16.95
N LEU A 222 -4.43 15.04 -17.42
CA LEU A 222 -3.84 16.25 -16.83
C LEU A 222 -4.22 16.41 -15.36
N GLU A 223 -5.49 16.22 -15.00
CA GLU A 223 -5.95 16.34 -13.61
C GLU A 223 -5.22 15.36 -12.67
N VAL A 224 -5.10 14.08 -13.06
CA VAL A 224 -4.45 13.08 -12.19
C VAL A 224 -2.95 13.30 -12.05
N ILE A 225 -2.29 13.84 -13.09
CA ILE A 225 -0.86 14.16 -13.07
C ILE A 225 -0.60 15.40 -12.20
N ASP A 226 -1.42 16.43 -12.35
CA ASP A 226 -1.29 17.69 -11.60
C ASP A 226 -1.57 17.49 -10.11
N ASP A 227 -2.56 16.66 -9.78
CA ASP A 227 -2.85 16.27 -8.40
C ASP A 227 -1.81 15.30 -7.82
N ASN A 228 -0.89 14.78 -8.64
CA ASN A 228 0.02 13.66 -8.30
C ASN A 228 -0.73 12.41 -7.80
N ARG A 229 -1.93 12.17 -8.33
CA ARG A 229 -2.69 10.93 -8.10
C ARG A 229 -2.15 9.78 -8.95
N MET A 230 -1.60 10.09 -10.12
CA MET A 230 -0.99 9.11 -11.03
C MET A 230 0.36 9.58 -11.55
N PRO A 231 1.36 8.67 -11.66
CA PRO A 231 1.39 7.36 -11.01
C PRO A 231 1.38 7.50 -9.47
N PRO A 232 0.73 6.59 -8.74
CA PRO A 232 0.56 6.70 -7.29
C PRO A 232 1.90 6.58 -6.59
N TRP A 233 2.31 7.64 -5.90
CA TRP A 233 3.54 7.65 -5.10
C TRP A 233 3.50 8.73 -4.03
N PHE A 234 3.52 8.31 -2.77
CA PHE A 234 3.26 9.21 -1.64
C PHE A 234 4.50 9.53 -0.81
N ALA A 235 5.68 9.03 -1.18
CA ALA A 235 6.91 9.35 -0.48
C ALA A 235 7.54 10.68 -0.94
N ASN A 236 8.08 11.42 0.02
CA ASN A 236 8.92 12.58 -0.25
C ASN A 236 10.19 12.17 -1.00
N SER A 237 10.70 13.06 -1.86
CA SER A 237 11.91 12.82 -2.66
C SER A 237 13.23 12.88 -1.88
N LYS A 238 13.20 13.27 -0.60
CA LYS A 238 14.38 13.56 0.23
C LYS A 238 14.17 12.99 1.65
N PRO A 239 13.97 11.67 1.77
CA PRO A 239 15.13 10.77 1.80
C PRO A 239 14.92 9.48 1.02
N GLY A 240 15.99 9.03 0.38
CA GLY A 240 16.05 7.73 -0.27
C GLY A 240 15.88 7.79 -1.78
N HIS A 241 16.73 7.04 -2.47
CA HIS A 241 16.53 6.69 -3.86
C HIS A 241 15.84 5.33 -3.88
N PHE A 242 14.61 5.30 -4.38
CA PHE A 242 13.83 4.08 -4.49
C PHE A 242 13.87 3.58 -5.93
N ARG A 243 14.16 2.29 -6.11
CA ARG A 243 14.29 1.70 -7.46
C ARG A 243 12.94 1.55 -8.15
N ASN A 244 11.85 1.62 -7.40
CA ASN A 244 10.48 1.45 -7.87
C ASN A 244 9.67 2.76 -7.84
N ASP A 245 10.33 3.92 -7.80
CA ASP A 245 9.66 5.24 -7.88
C ASP A 245 9.06 5.46 -9.29
N PRO A 246 7.72 5.46 -9.43
CA PRO A 246 7.07 5.53 -10.73
C PRO A 246 6.80 6.98 -11.17
N ARG A 247 7.16 7.99 -10.37
CA ARG A 247 6.78 9.38 -10.66
C ARG A 247 7.29 9.87 -12.01
N LEU A 248 6.46 10.70 -12.64
CA LEU A 248 6.85 11.49 -13.79
C LEU A 248 7.87 12.56 -13.37
N THR A 249 8.90 12.75 -14.20
CA THR A 249 9.79 13.91 -14.06
C THR A 249 9.06 15.19 -14.47
N ASP A 250 9.56 16.36 -14.05
CA ASP A 250 8.97 17.64 -14.46
C ASP A 250 8.98 17.82 -15.99
N GLU A 251 10.04 17.34 -16.66
CA GLU A 251 10.12 17.31 -18.12
C GLU A 251 9.07 16.38 -18.75
N GLU A 252 8.87 15.17 -18.22
CA GLU A 252 7.82 14.26 -18.69
C GLU A 252 6.43 14.89 -18.54
N LYS A 253 6.17 15.61 -17.43
CA LYS A 253 4.91 16.33 -17.22
C LYS A 253 4.73 17.47 -18.22
N THR A 254 5.78 18.26 -18.47
CA THR A 254 5.75 19.33 -19.47
C THR A 254 5.47 18.79 -20.87
N LEU A 255 6.12 17.69 -21.28
CA LEU A 255 5.87 17.07 -22.58
C LEU A 255 4.41 16.63 -22.74
N LEU A 256 3.85 15.95 -21.73
CA LEU A 256 2.45 15.52 -21.76
C LEU A 256 1.49 16.71 -21.87
N ARG A 257 1.74 17.79 -21.12
CA ARG A 257 0.95 19.02 -21.20
C ARG A 257 1.03 19.67 -22.57
N THR A 258 2.24 19.89 -23.07
CA THR A 258 2.47 20.49 -24.39
C THR A 258 1.80 19.67 -25.49
N TRP A 259 1.90 18.34 -25.44
CA TRP A 259 1.24 17.47 -26.42
C TRP A 259 -0.28 17.62 -26.40
N ILE A 260 -0.90 17.69 -25.22
CA ILE A 260 -2.35 17.88 -25.08
C ILE A 260 -2.78 19.27 -25.56
N GLU A 261 -2.07 20.33 -25.17
CA GLU A 261 -2.32 21.71 -25.61
C GLU A 261 -2.22 21.86 -27.14
N ASN A 262 -1.36 21.06 -27.76
CA ASN A 262 -1.14 21.00 -29.20
C ASN A 262 -2.17 20.18 -29.98
N GLY A 263 -3.23 19.71 -29.34
CA GLY A 263 -4.26 18.88 -29.99
C GLY A 263 -3.85 17.42 -30.17
N MET A 264 -2.87 16.93 -29.39
CA MET A 264 -2.45 15.53 -29.35
C MET A 264 -2.02 14.95 -30.71
N PRO A 265 -1.06 15.56 -31.45
CA PRO A 265 -0.61 14.99 -32.73
C PRO A 265 -0.03 13.58 -32.56
N GLU A 266 -0.46 12.65 -33.43
CA GLU A 266 -0.01 11.25 -33.38
C GLU A 266 1.48 11.11 -33.79
N GLY A 267 1.93 11.88 -34.79
CA GLY A 267 3.24 11.72 -35.41
C GLY A 267 3.28 10.60 -36.43
N ASP A 268 4.47 10.08 -36.75
CA ASP A 268 4.64 8.91 -37.63
C ASP A 268 4.50 7.62 -36.80
N PRO A 269 3.45 6.80 -36.98
CA PRO A 269 3.24 5.58 -36.21
C PRO A 269 4.42 4.60 -36.26
N LYS A 270 5.27 4.66 -37.30
CA LYS A 270 6.49 3.83 -37.41
C LYS A 270 7.56 4.18 -36.37
N GLN A 271 7.49 5.36 -35.77
CA GLN A 271 8.37 5.81 -34.69
C GLN A 271 7.89 5.35 -33.31
N THR A 272 6.65 4.86 -33.21
CA THR A 272 6.10 4.37 -31.95
C THR A 272 6.94 3.20 -31.44
N PRO A 273 7.54 3.31 -30.24
CA PRO A 273 8.29 2.19 -29.67
C PRO A 273 7.36 1.00 -29.46
N PRO A 274 7.86 -0.24 -29.57
CA PRO A 274 7.04 -1.40 -29.22
C PRO A 274 6.62 -1.32 -27.75
N LEU A 275 5.44 -1.84 -27.45
CA LEU A 275 4.98 -1.99 -26.07
C LEU A 275 6.00 -2.81 -25.26
N PRO A 276 6.19 -2.49 -23.97
CA PRO A 276 6.97 -3.35 -23.09
C PRO A 276 6.43 -4.78 -23.14
N LYS A 277 7.33 -5.77 -23.12
CA LYS A 277 6.92 -7.17 -23.06
C LYS A 277 6.37 -7.45 -21.66
N PHE A 278 5.06 -7.61 -21.57
CA PHE A 278 4.40 -8.12 -20.38
C PHE A 278 4.24 -9.64 -20.52
N THR A 279 4.60 -10.39 -19.50
CA THR A 279 4.30 -11.82 -19.47
C THR A 279 2.82 -12.00 -19.18
N SER A 280 2.10 -12.69 -20.07
CA SER A 280 0.79 -13.21 -19.74
C SER A 280 0.98 -14.33 -18.71
N GLY A 281 0.14 -14.35 -17.68
CA GLY A 281 0.34 -15.27 -16.56
C GLY A 281 1.30 -14.72 -15.52
N TRP A 282 2.24 -15.56 -15.07
CA TRP A 282 3.16 -15.25 -13.97
C TRP A 282 4.23 -14.23 -14.39
N GLN A 283 4.49 -13.25 -13.54
CA GLN A 283 5.61 -12.32 -13.67
C GLN A 283 6.90 -12.91 -13.10
N ILE A 284 6.78 -13.80 -12.11
CA ILE A 284 7.88 -14.69 -11.74
C ILE A 284 8.10 -15.72 -12.85
N THR A 285 9.34 -16.22 -12.98
CA THR A 285 9.56 -17.44 -13.77
C THR A 285 8.66 -18.55 -13.21
N ALA A 286 8.13 -19.40 -14.10
CA ALA A 286 7.07 -20.36 -13.79
C ALA A 286 7.18 -20.93 -12.36
N PRO A 287 6.14 -20.77 -11.52
CA PRO A 287 6.20 -21.24 -10.14
C PRO A 287 6.27 -22.76 -10.10
N ASP A 288 7.00 -23.28 -9.12
CA ASP A 288 7.09 -24.71 -8.86
C ASP A 288 5.80 -25.21 -8.18
N GLU A 289 5.10 -24.33 -7.47
CA GLU A 289 3.86 -24.64 -6.76
C GLU A 289 2.89 -23.46 -6.78
N VAL A 290 1.61 -23.75 -6.96
CA VAL A 290 0.52 -22.76 -6.95
C VAL A 290 -0.53 -23.18 -5.92
N LEU A 291 -0.84 -22.27 -5.00
CA LEU A 291 -1.77 -22.51 -3.90
C LEU A 291 -2.94 -21.52 -3.99
N TYR A 292 -4.14 -22.06 -4.09
CA TYR A 292 -5.37 -21.27 -4.07
C TYR A 292 -5.77 -20.95 -2.64
N MET A 293 -6.35 -19.77 -2.42
CA MET A 293 -6.83 -19.36 -1.10
C MET A 293 -7.89 -20.35 -0.55
N ARG A 294 -8.61 -21.04 -1.44
CA ARG A 294 -9.59 -22.09 -1.12
C ARG A 294 -9.99 -22.91 -2.36
N GLU A 295 -10.77 -23.97 -2.15
CA GLU A 295 -11.26 -24.86 -3.23
C GLU A 295 -12.38 -24.25 -4.09
N ALA A 296 -13.38 -23.60 -3.49
CA ALA A 296 -14.51 -22.99 -4.20
C ALA A 296 -14.41 -21.45 -4.23
N PRO A 297 -14.85 -20.76 -5.31
CA PRO A 297 -14.84 -19.31 -5.36
C PRO A 297 -15.59 -18.65 -4.20
N PHE A 298 -15.10 -17.49 -3.77
CA PHE A 298 -15.74 -16.62 -2.79
C PHE A 298 -16.65 -15.61 -3.51
N ALA A 299 -17.86 -15.42 -3.00
CA ALA A 299 -18.82 -14.45 -3.53
C ALA A 299 -18.59 -13.06 -2.93
N VAL A 300 -18.43 -12.06 -3.78
CA VAL A 300 -18.26 -10.65 -3.42
C VAL A 300 -19.54 -9.89 -3.76
N SER A 301 -20.08 -9.14 -2.80
CA SER A 301 -21.28 -8.33 -2.96
C SER A 301 -21.10 -7.21 -3.99
N ALA A 302 -22.21 -6.73 -4.57
CA ALA A 302 -22.20 -5.62 -5.55
C ALA A 302 -21.88 -4.25 -4.94
N GLU A 303 -22.30 -4.01 -3.69
CA GLU A 303 -22.13 -2.77 -2.94
C GLU A 303 -21.77 -3.08 -1.48
N GLY A 304 -21.35 -2.05 -0.73
CA GLY A 304 -21.12 -2.11 0.71
C GLY A 304 -19.65 -2.36 1.09
N VAL A 305 -19.44 -2.70 2.36
CA VAL A 305 -18.12 -3.05 2.90
C VAL A 305 -18.04 -4.56 3.03
N VAL A 306 -16.97 -5.14 2.51
CA VAL A 306 -16.64 -6.55 2.72
C VAL A 306 -15.57 -6.62 3.79
N ASP A 307 -15.91 -7.19 4.94
CA ASP A 307 -14.94 -7.45 6.01
C ASP A 307 -13.75 -8.24 5.48
N TYR A 308 -12.58 -8.03 6.08
CA TYR A 308 -11.41 -8.83 5.76
C TYR A 308 -11.69 -10.33 5.87
N GLN A 309 -11.40 -11.06 4.80
CA GLN A 309 -11.58 -12.50 4.75
C GLN A 309 -10.25 -13.20 4.98
N TYR A 310 -10.27 -14.29 5.74
CA TYR A 310 -9.08 -15.05 6.10
C TYR A 310 -9.25 -16.50 5.70
N PHE A 311 -8.35 -16.99 4.84
CA PHE A 311 -8.37 -18.38 4.40
C PHE A 311 -7.05 -19.06 4.77
N VAL A 312 -7.15 -20.15 5.54
CA VAL A 312 -5.97 -20.93 5.97
C VAL A 312 -5.78 -22.09 5.01
N VAL A 313 -4.62 -22.13 4.36
CA VAL A 313 -4.23 -23.14 3.37
C VAL A 313 -3.09 -23.97 3.95
N ASP A 314 -3.25 -25.30 3.91
CA ASP A 314 -2.21 -26.24 4.32
C ASP A 314 -1.53 -26.82 3.08
N PRO A 315 -0.29 -26.39 2.76
CA PRO A 315 0.45 -26.91 1.61
C PRO A 315 1.01 -28.32 1.84
N LYS A 316 0.91 -28.86 3.06
CA LYS A 316 1.42 -30.19 3.44
C LYS A 316 2.93 -30.38 3.23
N TRP A 317 3.71 -29.30 3.25
CA TRP A 317 5.17 -29.37 3.16
C TRP A 317 5.78 -30.14 4.32
N GLN A 318 6.48 -31.24 4.02
CA GLN A 318 7.16 -32.08 5.01
C GLN A 318 8.61 -31.62 5.30
N GLU A 319 9.12 -30.70 4.49
CA GLU A 319 10.49 -30.16 4.59
C GLU A 319 10.48 -28.63 4.57
N ASP A 320 11.52 -28.02 5.11
CA ASP A 320 11.71 -26.58 5.06
C ASP A 320 11.77 -26.11 3.59
N LYS A 321 11.01 -25.07 3.26
CA LYS A 321 11.02 -24.44 1.94
C LYS A 321 11.83 -23.17 1.95
N TYR A 322 12.57 -22.94 0.87
CA TYR A 322 13.37 -21.75 0.65
C TYR A 322 12.85 -21.06 -0.60
N ILE A 323 12.08 -20.00 -0.41
CA ILE A 323 11.35 -19.31 -1.48
C ILE A 323 12.24 -18.20 -2.05
N CYS A 324 12.56 -18.27 -3.33
CA CYS A 324 13.37 -17.26 -4.04
C CYS A 324 12.51 -16.32 -4.90
N ALA A 325 11.29 -16.73 -5.25
CA ALA A 325 10.31 -15.84 -5.83
C ALA A 325 8.89 -16.21 -5.39
N ALA A 326 8.03 -15.20 -5.23
CA ALA A 326 6.63 -15.39 -4.88
C ALA A 326 5.76 -14.30 -5.52
N GLU A 327 4.58 -14.70 -5.98
CA GLU A 327 3.59 -13.79 -6.57
C GLU A 327 2.20 -14.17 -6.08
N ALA A 328 1.48 -13.22 -5.48
CA ALA A 328 0.06 -13.35 -5.20
C ALA A 328 -0.73 -12.78 -6.38
N ARG A 329 -1.78 -13.48 -6.81
CA ARG A 329 -2.56 -13.12 -7.99
C ARG A 329 -4.05 -13.16 -7.69
N PRO A 330 -4.76 -12.07 -7.96
CA PRO A 330 -6.20 -12.09 -7.96
C PRO A 330 -6.72 -12.91 -9.15
N ASP A 331 -7.73 -13.72 -8.90
CA ASP A 331 -8.50 -14.37 -9.98
C ASP A 331 -9.46 -13.35 -10.59
N ASN A 332 -10.07 -12.50 -9.75
CA ASN A 332 -10.90 -11.38 -10.18
C ASN A 332 -10.32 -10.03 -9.73
N ARG A 333 -9.48 -9.44 -10.59
CA ARG A 333 -8.84 -8.12 -10.39
C ARG A 333 -9.84 -6.98 -10.19
N SER A 334 -11.08 -7.12 -10.66
CA SER A 334 -12.08 -6.05 -10.58
C SER A 334 -12.62 -5.83 -9.16
N VAL A 335 -12.41 -6.79 -8.25
CA VAL A 335 -12.89 -6.72 -6.86
C VAL A 335 -11.83 -7.01 -5.81
N VAL A 336 -10.70 -7.66 -6.15
CA VAL A 336 -9.62 -7.88 -5.18
C VAL A 336 -8.76 -6.62 -5.06
N HIS A 337 -8.82 -5.98 -3.89
CA HIS A 337 -8.03 -4.79 -3.60
C HIS A 337 -6.68 -5.12 -2.97
N HIS A 338 -6.59 -6.13 -2.10
CA HIS A 338 -5.30 -6.71 -1.76
C HIS A 338 -5.38 -8.17 -1.33
N ILE A 339 -4.25 -8.85 -1.50
CA ILE A 339 -3.97 -10.20 -1.01
C ILE A 339 -2.73 -10.08 -0.14
N ILE A 340 -2.79 -10.59 1.08
CA ILE A 340 -1.59 -10.74 1.90
C ILE A 340 -1.48 -12.19 2.33
N VAL A 341 -0.34 -12.80 2.02
CA VAL A 341 -0.04 -14.18 2.41
C VAL A 341 0.92 -14.16 3.59
N TYR A 342 0.46 -14.65 4.73
CA TYR A 342 1.28 -14.84 5.93
C TYR A 342 1.68 -16.30 6.10
N VAL A 343 2.81 -16.51 6.76
CA VAL A 343 3.22 -17.83 7.25
C VAL A 343 2.69 -18.02 8.66
N LEU A 344 1.97 -19.11 8.90
CA LEU A 344 1.60 -19.61 10.21
C LEU A 344 2.46 -20.84 10.53
N PRO A 345 3.50 -20.70 11.38
CA PRO A 345 4.39 -21.81 11.73
C PRO A 345 3.66 -22.98 12.42
N PRO A 346 4.21 -24.20 12.38
CA PRO A 346 3.61 -25.35 13.04
C PRO A 346 3.45 -25.10 14.55
N GLY A 347 2.29 -25.47 15.09
CA GLY A 347 1.97 -25.35 16.51
C GLY A 347 1.53 -23.94 16.97
N GLU A 348 1.53 -22.94 16.10
CA GLU A 348 1.01 -21.61 16.44
C GLU A 348 -0.50 -21.51 16.25
N ARG A 349 -1.14 -20.67 17.10
CA ARG A 349 -2.58 -20.40 16.98
C ARG A 349 -2.80 -19.48 15.79
N GLN A 350 -3.86 -19.74 15.02
CA GLN A 350 -4.20 -18.95 13.84
C GLN A 350 -4.18 -17.44 14.13
N ARG A 351 -4.82 -16.96 15.19
CA ARG A 351 -4.86 -15.51 15.53
C ARG A 351 -3.48 -14.82 15.65
N ASP A 352 -2.41 -15.58 15.87
CA ASP A 352 -1.07 -15.07 16.11
C ASP A 352 -0.27 -14.84 14.80
N PHE A 353 -0.79 -15.23 13.62
CA PHE A 353 -0.11 -15.03 12.31
C PHE A 353 0.26 -13.56 12.05
N ARG A 354 -0.52 -12.62 12.58
CA ARG A 354 -0.34 -11.16 12.40
C ARG A 354 0.95 -10.61 13.01
N ARG A 355 1.58 -11.36 13.91
CA ARG A 355 2.90 -11.04 14.49
C ARG A 355 4.06 -11.52 13.61
N ARG A 356 3.76 -12.20 12.50
CA ARG A 356 4.75 -12.77 11.58
C ARG A 356 4.94 -11.89 10.36
N ALA A 357 6.08 -12.09 9.72
CA ALA A 357 6.38 -11.43 8.46
C ALA A 357 5.42 -11.89 7.36
N MET A 358 4.96 -10.93 6.56
CA MET A 358 4.32 -11.16 5.28
C MET A 358 5.27 -11.91 4.34
N LEU A 359 4.77 -12.97 3.68
CA LEU A 359 5.51 -13.76 2.69
C LEU A 359 5.47 -13.08 1.32
N VAL A 360 4.26 -12.79 0.84
CA VAL A 360 4.00 -12.08 -0.41
C VAL A 360 2.70 -11.28 -0.27
N GLY A 361 2.64 -10.14 -0.94
CA GLY A 361 1.46 -9.31 -1.02
C GLY A 361 1.12 -8.98 -2.47
N TYR A 362 -0.14 -8.73 -2.72
CA TYR A 362 -0.65 -8.08 -3.92
C TYR A 362 -1.46 -6.87 -3.47
N ALA A 363 -1.12 -5.72 -4.01
CA ALA A 363 -2.01 -4.58 -4.18
C ALA A 363 -1.86 -4.12 -5.63
N PRO A 364 -2.83 -3.40 -6.20
CA PRO A 364 -2.69 -2.93 -7.56
C PRO A 364 -1.41 -2.11 -7.76
N GLY A 365 -0.67 -2.40 -8.84
CA GLY A 365 0.65 -1.83 -9.10
C GLY A 365 1.82 -2.47 -8.34
N SER A 366 1.57 -3.47 -7.49
CA SER A 366 2.63 -4.23 -6.82
C SER A 366 3.39 -5.12 -7.79
N THR A 367 4.71 -5.22 -7.60
CA THR A 367 5.56 -6.19 -8.30
C THR A 367 5.68 -7.48 -7.48
N PRO A 368 5.89 -8.63 -8.13
CA PRO A 368 6.16 -9.88 -7.42
C PRO A 368 7.42 -9.75 -6.56
N THR A 369 7.53 -10.63 -5.55
CA THR A 369 8.78 -10.80 -4.84
C THR A 369 9.71 -11.64 -5.70
N ILE A 370 10.79 -11.05 -6.20
CA ILE A 370 11.89 -11.74 -6.88
C ILE A 370 13.18 -11.42 -6.12
N LEU A 371 13.79 -12.45 -5.54
CA LEU A 371 15.01 -12.32 -4.75
C LEU A 371 16.25 -12.56 -5.63
N GLN A 372 17.41 -12.14 -5.15
CA GLN A 372 18.69 -12.41 -5.80
C GLN A 372 19.02 -13.91 -5.73
N ASP A 373 19.89 -14.39 -6.62
CA ASP A 373 20.20 -15.82 -6.85
C ASP A 373 20.68 -16.59 -5.61
N ASP A 374 21.01 -15.92 -4.50
CA ASP A 374 21.49 -16.53 -3.26
C ASP A 374 20.67 -16.12 -2.01
N VAL A 375 19.53 -15.46 -2.19
CA VAL A 375 18.65 -14.99 -1.11
C VAL A 375 17.31 -15.74 -1.15
N ALA A 376 16.89 -16.27 0.00
CA ALA A 376 15.59 -16.94 0.12
C ALA A 376 14.81 -16.53 1.38
N ILE A 377 13.49 -16.63 1.32
CA ILE A 377 12.62 -16.64 2.51
C ILE A 377 12.50 -18.09 2.97
N LYS A 378 12.95 -18.36 4.20
CA LYS A 378 12.80 -19.68 4.81
C LYS A 378 11.40 -19.85 5.42
N VAL A 379 10.71 -20.92 5.05
CA VAL A 379 9.45 -21.36 5.65
C VAL A 379 9.63 -22.75 6.23
N ALA A 380 9.29 -22.94 7.50
CA ALA A 380 9.49 -24.21 8.19
C ALA A 380 8.52 -25.29 7.69
N ALA A 381 8.96 -26.55 7.69
CA ALA A 381 8.09 -27.71 7.46
C ALA A 381 6.84 -27.68 8.35
N GLY A 382 5.70 -28.11 7.83
CA GLY A 382 4.41 -28.12 8.54
C GLY A 382 3.79 -26.74 8.78
N SER A 383 4.36 -25.67 8.22
CA SER A 383 3.73 -24.34 8.26
C SER A 383 2.49 -24.30 7.35
N LYS A 384 1.49 -23.53 7.77
CA LYS A 384 0.32 -23.18 6.96
C LYS A 384 0.46 -21.77 6.41
N LEU A 385 -0.31 -21.45 5.39
CA LEU A 385 -0.41 -20.10 4.83
C LEU A 385 -1.76 -19.50 5.20
N VAL A 386 -1.77 -18.21 5.50
CA VAL A 386 -3.01 -17.45 5.72
C VAL A 386 -3.13 -16.41 4.63
N PHE A 387 -4.14 -16.55 3.78
CA PHE A 387 -4.54 -15.57 2.79
C PHE A 387 -5.50 -14.59 3.46
N GLU A 388 -5.04 -13.38 3.68
CA GLU A 388 -5.84 -12.23 4.07
C GLU A 388 -6.28 -11.50 2.80
N MET A 389 -7.59 -11.41 2.61
CA MET A 389 -8.22 -10.88 1.40
C MET A 389 -9.07 -9.67 1.73
N HIS A 390 -8.87 -8.59 0.98
CA HIS A 390 -9.70 -7.40 1.03
C HIS A 390 -10.30 -7.12 -0.34
N TYR A 391 -11.62 -6.99 -0.34
CA TYR A 391 -12.42 -6.82 -1.55
C TYR A 391 -13.07 -5.43 -1.59
N THR A 392 -13.07 -4.82 -2.77
CA THR A 392 -13.80 -3.58 -3.06
C THR A 392 -14.91 -3.90 -4.06
N PRO A 393 -16.19 -3.82 -3.66
CA PRO A 393 -17.32 -3.97 -4.59
C PRO A 393 -17.27 -2.98 -5.76
N ASN A 394 -17.78 -3.41 -6.92
CA ASN A 394 -17.69 -2.65 -8.17
C ASN A 394 -19.05 -2.31 -8.83
N GLY A 395 -20.15 -2.47 -8.09
CA GLY A 395 -21.51 -2.21 -8.59
C GLY A 395 -22.20 -3.42 -9.24
N SER A 396 -21.60 -4.62 -9.18
CA SER A 396 -22.22 -5.88 -9.60
C SER A 396 -21.71 -7.05 -8.74
N PRO A 397 -22.49 -8.13 -8.49
CA PRO A 397 -22.00 -9.30 -7.77
C PRO A 397 -20.86 -9.98 -8.52
N GLN A 398 -19.83 -10.43 -7.80
CA GLN A 398 -18.61 -11.00 -8.38
C GLN A 398 -18.21 -12.29 -7.67
N MET A 399 -17.35 -13.07 -8.33
CA MET A 399 -16.71 -14.27 -7.77
C MET A 399 -15.20 -14.12 -7.83
N ASP A 400 -14.49 -14.61 -6.82
CA ASP A 400 -13.03 -14.63 -6.78
C ASP A 400 -12.48 -15.93 -6.19
N ARG A 401 -11.43 -16.46 -6.82
CA ARG A 401 -10.64 -17.58 -6.30
C ARG A 401 -9.15 -17.29 -6.40
N SER A 402 -8.72 -16.21 -5.75
CA SER A 402 -7.31 -15.78 -5.74
C SER A 402 -6.32 -16.86 -5.27
N TYR A 403 -5.08 -16.73 -5.71
CA TYR A 403 -4.04 -17.75 -5.53
C TYR A 403 -2.64 -17.13 -5.41
N ALA A 404 -1.65 -17.90 -4.96
CA ALA A 404 -0.25 -17.50 -4.89
C ALA A 404 0.66 -18.59 -5.48
N GLY A 405 1.66 -18.15 -6.24
CA GLY A 405 2.68 -19.00 -6.85
C GLY A 405 4.02 -18.81 -6.13
N PHE A 406 4.73 -19.92 -5.93
CA PHE A 406 6.02 -19.95 -5.24
C PHE A 406 7.06 -20.65 -6.10
N LYS A 407 8.26 -20.07 -6.12
CA LYS A 407 9.46 -20.66 -6.69
C LYS A 407 10.45 -20.96 -5.57
N PHE A 408 10.99 -22.17 -5.57
CA PHE A 408 11.89 -22.66 -4.55
C PHE A 408 13.35 -22.66 -5.02
N MET A 409 14.25 -22.60 -4.05
CA MET A 409 15.69 -22.73 -4.20
C MET A 409 16.18 -23.89 -3.33
N ASP A 410 17.19 -24.62 -3.80
CA ASP A 410 17.84 -25.62 -2.98
C ASP A 410 18.54 -24.95 -1.79
N LYS A 411 18.40 -25.52 -0.58
CA LYS A 411 19.02 -25.01 0.65
C LYS A 411 20.53 -24.75 0.51
N LYS A 412 21.24 -25.56 -0.30
CA LYS A 412 22.69 -25.43 -0.52
C LYS A 412 23.08 -24.14 -1.25
N ASP A 413 22.16 -23.55 -2.01
CA ASP A 413 22.39 -22.35 -2.80
C ASP A 413 22.00 -21.07 -2.03
N VAL A 414 21.30 -21.22 -0.90
CA VAL A 414 20.90 -20.12 -0.02
C VAL A 414 22.10 -19.62 0.79
N LYS A 415 22.56 -18.40 0.51
CA LYS A 415 23.59 -17.72 1.31
C LYS A 415 23.00 -16.76 2.31
N LYS A 416 21.87 -16.12 1.99
CA LYS A 416 21.20 -15.15 2.88
C LYS A 416 19.72 -15.47 3.02
N GLU A 417 19.21 -15.27 4.23
CA GLU A 417 17.77 -15.33 4.49
C GLU A 417 17.18 -13.92 4.50
N LEU A 418 16.18 -13.68 3.66
CA LEU A 418 15.34 -12.50 3.78
C LEU A 418 14.39 -12.66 4.95
N ARG A 419 14.33 -11.64 5.81
CA ARG A 419 13.47 -11.64 7.00
C ARG A 419 12.62 -10.40 7.03
N GLY A 420 11.32 -10.56 7.22
CA GLY A 420 10.45 -9.44 7.58
C GLY A 420 10.64 -9.03 9.04
N ARG A 421 10.45 -7.75 9.28
CA ARG A 421 10.53 -7.07 10.57
C ARG A 421 9.33 -6.13 10.67
N MET A 422 8.95 -5.81 11.90
CA MET A 422 7.87 -4.87 12.15
C MET A 422 8.15 -4.02 13.39
N ALA A 423 7.93 -2.72 13.26
CA ALA A 423 7.69 -1.85 14.41
C ALA A 423 6.16 -1.73 14.57
N ILE A 424 5.65 -2.14 15.72
CA ILE A 424 4.21 -2.21 15.99
C ILE A 424 3.87 -1.63 17.36
N ASP A 425 2.76 -0.90 17.44
CA ASP A 425 2.12 -0.50 18.71
C ASP A 425 0.63 -0.82 18.66
N THR A 426 0.19 -1.73 19.53
CA THR A 426 -1.21 -2.17 19.63
C THR A 426 -1.97 -1.53 20.79
N SER A 427 -1.35 -0.61 21.53
CA SER A 427 -1.89 -0.06 22.78
C SER A 427 -2.54 1.31 22.63
N PHE A 428 -2.43 1.93 21.46
CA PHE A 428 -2.93 3.28 21.24
C PHE A 428 -4.46 3.35 21.17
N ALA A 429 -4.97 4.57 21.42
CA ALA A 429 -6.34 4.94 21.12
C ALA A 429 -6.37 6.34 20.50
N ILE A 430 -7.27 6.53 19.54
CA ILE A 430 -7.53 7.81 18.87
C ILE A 430 -8.84 8.36 19.45
N ALA A 431 -8.81 9.60 19.94
CA ALA A 431 -10.01 10.22 20.49
C ALA A 431 -11.00 10.60 19.36
N PRO A 432 -12.31 10.64 19.64
CA PRO A 432 -13.28 11.24 18.72
C PRO A 432 -12.84 12.65 18.29
N GLY A 433 -12.95 12.96 17.00
CA GLY A 433 -12.65 14.28 16.46
C GLY A 433 -11.16 14.66 16.39
N ASP A 434 -10.23 13.81 16.84
CA ASP A 434 -8.79 14.12 16.81
C ASP A 434 -8.25 14.09 15.37
N ALA A 435 -7.99 15.27 14.81
CA ALA A 435 -7.56 15.43 13.43
C ALA A 435 -6.08 15.11 13.16
N ASN A 436 -5.28 14.82 14.21
CA ASN A 436 -3.84 14.65 14.05
C ASN A 436 -3.18 13.79 15.14
N LYS A 437 -3.78 12.65 15.47
CA LYS A 437 -3.24 11.76 16.49
C LYS A 437 -1.91 11.16 16.04
N LYS A 438 -0.86 11.38 16.82
CA LYS A 438 0.47 10.80 16.61
C LYS A 438 0.65 9.51 17.42
N VAL A 439 1.17 8.45 16.78
CA VAL A 439 1.53 7.17 17.41
C VAL A 439 2.94 6.78 16.97
N LYS A 440 3.72 6.17 17.87
CA LYS A 440 5.08 5.71 17.60
C LYS A 440 5.24 4.25 17.94
N ALA A 441 5.97 3.53 17.10
CA ALA A 441 6.46 2.19 17.41
C ALA A 441 7.96 2.11 17.13
N ARG A 442 8.64 1.16 17.78
CA ARG A 442 10.07 0.93 17.60
C ARG A 442 10.37 -0.54 17.45
N TYR A 443 11.29 -0.86 16.54
CA TYR A 443 11.94 -2.15 16.47
C TYR A 443 13.40 -2.01 16.88
N ARG A 444 13.87 -2.82 17.85
CA ARG A 444 15.28 -2.86 18.25
C ARG A 444 16.07 -3.76 17.32
N VAL A 445 17.10 -3.22 16.70
CA VAL A 445 18.02 -3.95 15.84
C VAL A 445 18.96 -4.78 16.73
N VAL A 446 18.78 -6.11 16.76
CA VAL A 446 19.51 -7.01 17.67
C VAL A 446 20.85 -7.52 17.10
N ARG A 447 21.06 -7.35 15.80
CA ARG A 447 22.28 -7.68 15.06
C ARG A 447 22.38 -6.75 13.85
N ASP A 448 23.57 -6.63 13.27
CA ASP A 448 23.74 -5.87 12.03
C ASP A 448 22.90 -6.51 10.92
N GLU A 449 22.09 -5.71 10.23
CA GLU A 449 21.20 -6.14 9.16
C GLU A 449 21.21 -5.10 8.03
N LEU A 450 20.98 -5.52 6.78
CA LEU A 450 20.77 -4.61 5.66
C LEU A 450 19.27 -4.46 5.40
N LEU A 451 18.77 -3.23 5.53
CA LEU A 451 17.42 -2.83 5.15
C LEU A 451 17.29 -2.80 3.62
N LEU A 452 16.24 -3.43 3.10
CA LEU A 452 15.96 -3.52 1.67
C LEU A 452 14.76 -2.69 1.26
N ASP A 453 13.67 -2.76 2.02
CA ASP A 453 12.43 -2.04 1.75
C ASP A 453 11.67 -1.73 3.03
N MET A 454 10.74 -0.78 2.90
CA MET A 454 9.82 -0.35 3.95
C MET A 454 8.40 -0.30 3.39
N THR A 455 7.42 -0.76 4.17
CA THR A 455 6.00 -0.80 3.78
C THR A 455 5.15 -0.29 4.95
N PRO A 456 4.79 1.01 4.98
CA PRO A 456 3.90 1.56 6.01
C PRO A 456 2.51 0.94 5.89
N HIS A 457 1.86 0.68 7.03
CA HIS A 457 0.51 0.15 7.06
C HIS A 457 -0.32 0.79 8.19
N MET A 458 -1.47 1.34 7.78
CA MET A 458 -2.53 1.97 8.59
C MET A 458 -3.87 1.77 7.88
N HIS A 459 -5.00 2.00 8.55
CA HIS A 459 -6.33 1.91 7.94
C HIS A 459 -6.86 3.28 7.48
N LEU A 460 -8.19 3.44 7.45
CA LEU A 460 -8.90 4.56 6.81
C LEU A 460 -8.59 5.95 7.38
N ARG A 461 -8.07 6.03 8.62
CA ARG A 461 -7.69 7.29 9.27
C ARG A 461 -6.22 7.59 9.13
N GLY A 462 -5.43 6.68 8.58
CA GLY A 462 -4.02 6.92 8.27
C GLY A 462 -3.84 8.17 7.42
N LYS A 463 -2.98 9.08 7.89
CA LYS A 463 -2.75 10.39 7.26
C LYS A 463 -1.32 10.55 6.77
N ALA A 464 -0.36 10.13 7.58
CA ALA A 464 1.06 10.19 7.25
C ALA A 464 1.84 9.10 7.98
N PHE A 465 2.97 8.69 7.43
CA PHE A 465 3.85 7.70 8.03
C PHE A 465 5.32 8.07 7.83
N ARG A 466 6.15 7.78 8.83
CA ARG A 466 7.59 8.07 8.80
C ARG A 466 8.41 6.94 9.41
N TYR A 467 9.56 6.65 8.81
CA TYR A 467 10.59 5.76 9.33
C TYR A 467 11.87 6.54 9.60
N GLU A 468 12.44 6.34 10.78
CA GLU A 468 13.72 6.93 11.20
C GLU A 468 14.62 5.84 11.78
N LEU A 469 15.89 5.84 11.38
CA LEU A 469 16.94 5.07 12.05
C LEU A 469 17.48 5.89 13.21
N VAL A 470 17.35 5.38 14.42
CA VAL A 470 17.96 5.94 15.63
C VAL A 470 19.17 5.10 15.99
N ARG A 471 20.38 5.63 15.81
CA ARG A 471 21.64 4.93 16.10
C ARG A 471 21.87 4.81 17.61
N PRO A 472 22.77 3.91 18.09
CA PRO A 472 23.06 3.77 19.52
C PRO A 472 23.49 5.08 20.21
N GLY A 473 24.15 5.99 19.48
CA GLY A 473 24.54 7.32 19.96
C GLY A 473 23.42 8.37 19.94
N GLY A 474 22.19 8.00 19.59
CA GLY A 474 21.03 8.90 19.55
C GLY A 474 20.86 9.70 18.25
N GLU A 475 21.84 9.65 17.34
CA GLU A 475 21.72 10.24 16.00
C GLU A 475 20.51 9.66 15.25
N ARG A 476 19.74 10.53 14.60
CA ARG A 476 18.51 10.16 13.88
C ARG A 476 18.69 10.43 12.39
N GLU A 477 18.40 9.43 11.59
CA GLU A 477 18.45 9.49 10.13
C GLU A 477 17.05 9.16 9.58
N LEU A 478 16.52 10.03 8.71
CA LEU A 478 15.23 9.82 8.07
C LEU A 478 15.37 8.78 6.95
N LEU A 479 14.62 7.67 7.03
CA LEU A 479 14.68 6.58 6.05
C LEU A 479 13.58 6.68 5.00
N LEU A 480 12.36 7.02 5.42
CA LEU A 480 11.18 7.16 4.59
C LEU A 480 10.22 8.16 5.23
N ASP A 481 9.63 9.02 4.40
CA ASP A 481 8.62 9.99 4.83
C ASP A 481 7.47 10.01 3.82
N VAL A 482 6.28 9.62 4.27
CA VAL A 482 5.05 9.51 3.49
C VAL A 482 4.03 10.50 4.06
N PRO A 483 4.03 11.77 3.62
CA PRO A 483 3.19 12.82 4.20
C PRO A 483 1.71 12.75 3.84
N LYS A 484 1.36 11.98 2.81
CA LYS A 484 -0.02 11.80 2.32
C LYS A 484 -0.31 10.31 2.14
N TYR A 485 -0.37 9.58 3.25
CA TYR A 485 -0.70 8.16 3.20
C TYR A 485 -2.12 7.97 2.64
N ASP A 486 -2.29 6.96 1.79
CA ASP A 486 -3.59 6.58 1.23
C ASP A 486 -3.79 5.07 1.46
N PHE A 487 -4.88 4.72 2.16
CA PHE A 487 -5.21 3.32 2.49
C PHE A 487 -5.43 2.45 1.25
N ASN A 488 -5.86 3.05 0.13
CA ASN A 488 -6.04 2.32 -1.12
C ASN A 488 -4.71 1.99 -1.80
N TRP A 489 -3.63 2.68 -1.42
CA TRP A 489 -2.29 2.52 -2.00
C TRP A 489 -1.25 2.18 -0.94
N GLN A 490 -1.24 0.92 -0.51
CA GLN A 490 -0.31 0.39 0.48
C GLN A 490 1.02 -0.03 -0.18
N LEU A 491 1.77 0.95 -0.65
CA LEU A 491 2.98 0.75 -1.45
C LEU A 491 4.17 0.27 -0.61
N SER A 492 5.01 -0.57 -1.21
CA SER A 492 6.36 -0.87 -0.71
C SER A 492 7.38 0.08 -1.34
N TYR A 493 8.29 0.59 -0.51
CA TYR A 493 9.35 1.52 -0.92
C TYR A 493 10.69 0.78 -0.92
N GLN A 494 11.15 0.37 -2.11
CA GLN A 494 12.33 -0.48 -2.27
C GLN A 494 13.58 0.37 -2.47
N LEU A 495 14.54 0.27 -1.56
CA LEU A 495 15.77 1.05 -1.64
C LEU A 495 16.58 0.62 -2.86
N SER A 496 17.11 1.60 -3.61
CA SER A 496 18.05 1.33 -4.71
C SER A 496 19.36 0.71 -4.22
N GLN A 497 19.75 1.00 -2.97
CA GLN A 497 20.89 0.40 -2.31
C GLN A 497 20.50 -0.03 -0.89
N PRO A 498 20.83 -1.27 -0.47
CA PRO A 498 20.58 -1.70 0.90
C PRO A 498 21.23 -0.78 1.93
N LYS A 499 20.53 -0.54 3.05
CA LYS A 499 21.00 0.35 4.12
C LYS A 499 21.40 -0.44 5.36
N LEU A 500 22.62 -0.25 5.85
CA LEU A 500 23.05 -0.87 7.11
C LEU A 500 22.24 -0.33 8.29
N LEU A 501 21.64 -1.26 9.04
CA LEU A 501 21.06 -1.10 10.35
C LEU A 501 22.04 -1.69 11.39
N PRO A 502 22.83 -0.86 12.09
CA PRO A 502 23.74 -1.38 13.11
C PRO A 502 23.00 -1.96 14.31
N ARG A 503 23.56 -3.02 14.90
CA ARG A 503 23.14 -3.56 16.20
C ARG A 503 23.01 -2.45 17.23
N GLY A 504 21.96 -2.53 18.04
CA GLY A 504 21.63 -1.54 19.08
C GLY A 504 20.87 -0.32 18.57
N SER A 505 20.75 -0.14 17.25
CA SER A 505 19.89 0.90 16.69
C SER A 505 18.41 0.59 16.90
N TYR A 506 17.55 1.58 16.70
CA TYR A 506 16.11 1.40 16.56
C TYR A 506 15.66 1.85 15.18
N VAL A 507 14.78 1.07 14.56
CA VAL A 507 13.92 1.58 13.50
C VAL A 507 12.67 2.13 14.19
N GLU A 508 12.57 3.46 14.28
CA GLU A 508 11.42 4.16 14.82
C GLU A 508 10.44 4.48 13.69
N CYS A 509 9.20 4.06 13.87
CA CYS A 509 8.09 4.37 12.98
C CYS A 509 7.16 5.36 13.68
N THR A 510 6.73 6.40 12.96
CA THR A 510 5.74 7.36 13.44
C THR A 510 4.57 7.40 12.46
N ALA A 511 3.36 7.19 12.99
CA ALA A 511 2.11 7.26 12.26
C ALA A 511 1.29 8.47 12.74
N TRP A 512 0.55 9.08 11.82
CA TRP A 512 -0.42 10.12 12.10
C TRP A 512 -1.79 9.71 11.60
N TYR A 513 -2.83 9.99 12.38
CA TYR A 513 -4.22 9.67 12.06
C TYR A 513 -5.12 10.89 12.12
N ASP A 514 -6.15 10.91 11.28
CA ASP A 514 -7.22 11.90 11.27
C ASP A 514 -8.58 11.23 11.55
N ASN A 515 -9.05 11.34 12.79
CA ASN A 515 -10.37 10.88 13.24
C ASN A 515 -11.38 12.04 13.32
N SER A 516 -11.18 13.11 12.55
CA SER A 516 -12.15 14.21 12.45
C SER A 516 -13.17 13.98 11.33
N ASP A 517 -14.24 14.79 11.32
CA ASP A 517 -15.26 14.80 10.26
C ASP A 517 -14.75 15.32 8.90
N ASN A 518 -13.56 15.94 8.89
CA ASN A 518 -12.93 16.43 7.66
C ASN A 518 -12.26 15.31 6.86
N ASN A 519 -11.95 14.18 7.49
CA ASN A 519 -11.43 13.02 6.80
C ASN A 519 -12.58 12.29 6.08
N PHE A 520 -12.60 12.35 4.74
CA PHE A 520 -13.64 11.70 3.94
C PHE A 520 -13.72 10.18 4.19
N ALA A 521 -12.58 9.54 4.36
CA ALA A 521 -12.47 8.10 4.58
C ALA A 521 -12.88 7.67 6.00
N ASN A 522 -13.04 8.62 6.93
CA ASN A 522 -13.44 8.30 8.30
C ASN A 522 -14.90 7.80 8.33
N PRO A 523 -15.14 6.55 8.74
CA PRO A 523 -16.50 6.00 8.77
C PRO A 523 -17.36 6.58 9.90
N ASP A 524 -16.74 7.02 11.01
CA ASP A 524 -17.43 7.64 12.15
C ASP A 524 -16.42 8.40 13.03
N ALA A 525 -16.46 9.73 12.97
CA ALA A 525 -15.57 10.61 13.74
C ALA A 525 -15.96 10.75 15.22
N THR A 526 -17.18 10.33 15.59
CA THR A 526 -17.68 10.41 16.96
C THR A 526 -17.17 9.27 17.84
N LYS A 527 -16.60 8.23 17.23
CA LYS A 527 -16.11 7.04 17.94
C LYS A 527 -14.65 7.19 18.33
N ARG A 528 -14.36 6.65 19.51
CA ARG A 528 -12.98 6.36 19.91
C ARG A 528 -12.51 5.13 19.14
N VAL A 529 -11.35 5.22 18.53
CA VAL A 529 -10.77 4.15 17.71
C VAL A 529 -9.56 3.55 18.43
N ARG A 530 -9.33 2.26 18.25
CA ARG A 530 -8.22 1.50 18.84
C ARG A 530 -7.61 0.59 17.78
N TRP A 531 -6.52 -0.07 18.16
CA TRP A 531 -5.96 -1.16 17.38
C TRP A 531 -7.04 -2.21 17.03
N GLY A 532 -7.10 -2.60 15.76
CA GLY A 532 -7.96 -3.69 15.32
C GLY A 532 -7.75 -4.07 13.86
N ASP A 533 -8.41 -5.15 13.45
CA ASP A 533 -8.19 -5.78 12.13
C ASP A 533 -9.07 -5.17 11.04
N GLN A 534 -10.19 -4.55 11.41
CA GLN A 534 -11.14 -4.03 10.42
C GLN A 534 -10.70 -2.66 9.92
N SER A 535 -11.00 -2.33 8.66
CA SER A 535 -10.63 -1.05 8.04
C SER A 535 -11.18 0.17 8.79
N TRP A 536 -12.28 0.01 9.55
CA TRP A 536 -12.85 1.07 10.40
C TRP A 536 -12.26 1.12 11.83
N GLU A 537 -11.46 0.13 12.22
CA GLU A 537 -10.53 0.21 13.35
C GLU A 537 -9.22 0.86 12.86
N GLU A 538 -8.09 0.69 13.57
CA GLU A 538 -6.80 1.18 13.08
C GLU A 538 -5.64 0.23 13.34
N MET A 539 -4.57 0.41 12.56
CA MET A 539 -3.29 -0.26 12.77
C MET A 539 -2.14 0.74 12.70
N MET A 540 -1.10 0.45 13.47
CA MET A 540 0.20 1.09 13.40
C MET A 540 1.27 0.03 13.16
N ILE A 541 1.60 -0.21 11.89
CA ILE A 541 2.69 -1.14 11.55
C ILE A 541 3.66 -0.49 10.58
N GLY A 542 4.92 -0.45 10.99
CA GLY A 542 6.02 -0.21 10.09
C GLY A 542 6.67 -1.53 9.67
N PHE A 543 6.26 -2.11 8.55
CA PHE A 543 6.90 -3.32 8.02
C PHE A 543 8.19 -2.96 7.27
N PHE A 544 9.20 -3.81 7.37
CA PHE A 544 10.40 -3.69 6.58
C PHE A 544 11.08 -5.04 6.39
N LYS A 545 11.79 -5.23 5.27
CA LYS A 545 12.54 -6.45 4.98
C LYS A 545 14.03 -6.21 5.13
N VAL A 546 14.71 -7.22 5.67
CA VAL A 546 16.16 -7.19 5.92
C VAL A 546 16.84 -8.49 5.53
N VAL A 547 18.14 -8.41 5.26
CA VAL A 547 19.05 -9.57 5.11
C VAL A 547 20.27 -9.41 6.03
N ALA A 548 21.01 -10.50 6.23
CA ALA A 548 22.31 -10.43 6.88
C ALA A 548 23.34 -9.67 6.00
N PRO A 549 24.27 -8.92 6.59
CA PRO A 549 25.22 -8.07 5.87
C PRO A 549 26.37 -8.81 5.17
N ASP A 550 26.35 -10.14 5.04
CA ASP A 550 27.49 -10.93 4.54
C ASP A 550 28.09 -10.33 3.24
N GLN A 551 29.35 -9.86 3.30
CA GLN A 551 30.09 -9.03 2.33
C GLN A 551 29.90 -9.50 0.86
N ALA A 552 29.72 -8.68 -0.18
CA ALA A 552 29.55 -7.23 -0.38
C ALA A 552 28.81 -7.00 -1.74
N PRO A 553 28.50 -5.75 -2.14
CA PRO A 553 29.48 -5.01 -2.93
C PRO A 553 29.78 -3.64 -2.32
N GLY A 554 31.02 -3.47 -1.83
CA GLY A 554 31.52 -2.21 -1.25
C GLY A 554 31.67 -2.18 0.27
N ASP A 555 32.44 -3.12 0.82
CA ASP A 555 33.22 -3.11 2.08
C ASP A 555 32.87 -2.11 3.22
N LEU A 556 32.49 -2.61 4.40
CA LEU A 556 32.77 -2.00 5.72
C LEU A 556 32.81 -3.04 6.87
N ARG A 557 34.04 -3.45 7.22
CA ARG A 557 34.62 -3.73 8.57
C ARG A 557 34.12 -4.87 9.49
N SER A 558 35.09 -5.78 9.69
CA SER A 558 35.51 -6.53 10.89
C SER A 558 34.69 -7.73 11.39
N GLN A 559 35.15 -8.90 10.94
CA GLN A 559 34.96 -10.20 11.58
C GLN A 559 35.54 -10.20 13.01
N ALA A 560 34.75 -10.67 13.98
CA ALA A 560 35.27 -11.31 15.18
C ALA A 560 34.59 -12.68 15.27
N SER A 561 35.32 -13.74 14.93
CA SER A 561 34.90 -15.11 15.15
C SER A 561 34.83 -15.39 16.66
N ILE A 562 33.75 -16.03 17.10
CA ILE A 562 33.58 -16.47 18.48
C ILE A 562 34.03 -17.94 18.55
N ASP A 563 35.09 -18.20 19.32
CA ASP A 563 35.54 -19.54 19.73
C ASP A 563 35.06 -19.81 21.18
N PRO A 564 34.45 -20.97 21.51
CA PRO A 564 33.95 -21.28 22.86
C PRO A 564 35.00 -21.41 23.99
N SER A 565 36.26 -21.03 23.78
CA SER A 565 37.39 -21.40 24.64
C SER A 565 37.75 -20.39 25.77
N GLY A 566 36.96 -19.34 26.00
CA GLY A 566 37.21 -18.35 27.07
C GLY A 566 38.40 -17.42 26.78
N GLU A 567 38.73 -17.28 25.50
CA GLU A 567 39.79 -16.41 24.97
C GLU A 567 39.17 -15.52 23.88
N TRP A 568 39.41 -14.21 23.97
CA TRP A 568 38.82 -13.21 23.10
C TRP A 568 39.92 -12.34 22.49
N THR A 569 39.88 -12.16 21.17
CA THR A 569 40.82 -11.30 20.45
C THR A 569 40.10 -10.18 19.73
N TRP A 570 40.66 -8.97 19.73
CA TRP A 570 40.19 -7.85 18.92
C TRP A 570 41.35 -7.06 18.32
N GLN A 571 41.07 -6.32 17.25
CA GLN A 571 42.05 -5.45 16.61
C GLN A 571 41.95 -4.03 17.18
N ARG A 572 43.10 -3.44 17.51
CA ARG A 572 43.28 -2.03 17.85
C ARG A 572 44.36 -1.45 16.94
N GLY A 573 43.95 -0.71 15.90
CA GLY A 573 44.86 -0.29 14.83
C GLY A 573 45.46 -1.50 14.11
N ASN A 574 46.79 -1.53 13.95
CA ASN A 574 47.52 -2.66 13.34
C ASN A 574 47.90 -3.75 14.36
N SER A 575 47.33 -3.73 15.55
CA SER A 575 47.71 -4.64 16.63
C SER A 575 46.53 -5.46 17.15
N THR A 576 46.80 -6.72 17.47
CA THR A 576 45.81 -7.64 18.04
C THR A 576 45.97 -7.68 19.55
N GLU A 577 44.93 -7.28 20.27
CA GLU A 577 44.84 -7.45 21.72
C GLU A 577 44.04 -8.73 22.04
N ARG A 578 44.32 -9.34 23.19
CA ARG A 578 43.75 -10.63 23.59
C ARG A 578 43.42 -10.62 25.07
N LEU A 579 42.19 -10.98 25.43
CA LEU A 579 41.75 -11.20 26.80
C LEU A 579 41.50 -12.69 27.02
N LYS A 580 42.02 -13.24 28.11
CA LYS A 580 41.73 -14.60 28.55
C LYS A 580 41.29 -14.58 29.99
N LEU A 581 40.11 -15.11 30.29
CA LEU A 581 39.56 -15.16 31.64
C LEU A 581 39.37 -16.61 32.07
N LYS A 582 39.69 -16.91 33.32
CA LYS A 582 39.51 -18.21 33.97
C LYS A 582 38.86 -18.01 35.34
N LEU A 583 37.91 -18.89 35.65
CA LEU A 583 37.32 -18.98 36.99
C LEU A 583 38.05 -20.08 37.76
N ALA A 584 38.76 -19.70 38.83
CA ALA A 584 39.41 -20.62 39.74
C ALA A 584 39.03 -20.23 41.18
N GLU A 585 38.58 -21.19 41.98
CA GLU A 585 38.27 -21.00 43.42
C GLU A 585 37.32 -19.82 43.73
N GLY A 586 36.33 -19.59 42.86
CA GLY A 586 35.34 -18.52 43.04
C GLY A 586 35.84 -17.11 42.71
N ARG A 587 37.03 -16.98 42.10
CA ARG A 587 37.58 -15.71 41.61
C ARG A 587 37.78 -15.74 40.09
N LEU A 588 37.36 -14.66 39.43
CA LEU A 588 37.66 -14.43 38.02
C LEU A 588 39.07 -13.85 37.93
N THR A 589 39.99 -14.61 37.33
CA THR A 589 41.38 -14.21 37.07
C THR A 589 41.65 -14.27 35.57
N GLY A 590 42.65 -13.57 35.08
CA GLY A 590 42.91 -13.56 33.64
C GLY A 590 44.15 -12.80 33.22
N GLU A 591 44.34 -12.73 31.91
CA GLU A 591 45.45 -12.02 31.29
C GLU A 591 44.91 -11.20 30.11
N LEU A 592 45.25 -9.91 30.10
CA LEU A 592 45.06 -9.01 28.96
C LEU A 592 46.41 -8.84 28.26
N THR A 593 46.54 -9.38 27.06
CA THR A 593 47.68 -9.13 26.18
C THR A 593 47.41 -7.90 25.34
N THR A 594 48.25 -6.87 25.49
CA THR A 594 48.24 -5.64 24.68
C THR A 594 49.57 -5.49 23.93
N THR A 595 49.68 -4.47 23.08
CA THR A 595 50.96 -4.07 22.46
C THR A 595 52.04 -3.66 23.47
N ALA A 596 51.63 -3.22 24.67
CA ALA A 596 52.55 -2.86 25.75
C ALA A 596 53.00 -4.09 26.58
N GLY A 597 52.44 -5.27 26.31
CA GLY A 597 52.75 -6.51 27.01
C GLY A 597 51.52 -7.17 27.63
N LYS A 598 51.77 -8.26 28.37
CA LYS A 598 50.77 -9.02 29.12
C LYS A 598 50.52 -8.35 30.46
N ILE A 599 49.25 -8.07 30.74
CA ILE A 599 48.78 -7.45 31.98
C ILE A 599 47.95 -8.51 32.73
N PRO A 600 48.39 -8.94 33.93
CA PRO A 600 47.61 -9.87 34.75
C PRO A 600 46.39 -9.15 35.34
N ILE A 601 45.28 -9.87 35.45
CA ILE A 601 44.05 -9.40 36.10
C ILE A 601 43.99 -10.06 37.48
N ASP A 602 44.39 -9.30 38.50
CA ASP A 602 44.66 -9.82 39.84
C ASP A 602 43.41 -9.86 40.73
N ARG A 603 42.44 -8.97 40.50
CA ARG A 603 41.20 -8.91 41.30
C ARG A 603 40.01 -8.35 40.51
N ALA A 604 38.90 -9.07 40.55
CA ALA A 604 37.57 -8.58 40.17
C ALA A 604 36.68 -8.53 41.42
N VAL A 605 36.04 -7.40 41.70
CA VAL A 605 35.13 -7.21 42.85
C VAL A 605 33.72 -6.97 42.36
N ILE A 606 32.75 -7.71 42.91
CA ILE A 606 31.32 -7.53 42.62
C ILE A 606 30.78 -6.45 43.55
N GLN A 607 30.12 -5.43 42.97
CA GLN A 607 29.44 -4.36 43.70
C GLN A 607 28.07 -4.15 43.06
N GLY A 608 27.01 -4.66 43.70
CA GLY A 608 25.66 -4.66 43.13
C GLY A 608 25.57 -5.50 41.86
N ASP A 609 25.02 -4.94 40.79
CA ASP A 609 24.92 -5.55 39.45
C ASP A 609 26.16 -5.27 38.59
N ARG A 610 27.31 -4.89 39.17
CA ARG A 610 28.53 -4.57 38.42
C ARG A 610 29.75 -5.34 38.89
N LEU A 611 30.59 -5.77 37.94
CA LEU A 611 31.94 -6.28 38.14
C LEU A 611 32.94 -5.16 37.84
N LYS A 612 33.79 -4.84 38.83
CA LYS A 612 34.94 -3.93 38.66
C LYS A 612 36.23 -4.73 38.57
N PHE A 613 37.03 -4.45 37.55
CA PHE A 613 38.36 -5.04 37.36
C PHE A 613 39.44 -4.02 37.70
N GLN A 614 40.46 -4.45 38.45
CA GLN A 614 41.70 -3.70 38.60
C GLN A 614 42.84 -4.51 38.01
N ALA A 615 43.56 -3.90 37.08
CA ALA A 615 44.78 -4.46 36.51
C ALA A 615 45.91 -3.44 36.63
N THR A 616 47.07 -3.89 37.09
CA THR A 616 48.24 -3.04 37.33
C THR A 616 49.39 -3.50 36.43
N SER A 617 49.96 -2.60 35.64
CA SER A 617 51.10 -2.91 34.78
C SER A 617 52.36 -2.19 35.26
N GLU A 618 53.36 -2.97 35.69
CA GLU A 618 54.66 -2.43 36.15
C GLU A 618 55.48 -1.83 35.01
N LYS A 619 55.30 -2.27 33.76
CA LYS A 619 56.05 -1.77 32.58
C LYS A 619 55.55 -0.43 32.05
N SER A 620 54.40 0.06 32.52
CA SER A 620 53.79 1.32 32.07
C SER A 620 53.65 2.34 33.22
N GLY A 621 54.53 2.29 34.21
CA GLY A 621 54.57 3.27 35.30
C GLY A 621 53.40 3.20 36.28
N GLY A 622 52.80 2.03 36.48
CA GLY A 622 51.70 1.85 37.44
C GLY A 622 50.33 2.30 36.90
N LEU A 623 50.10 2.18 35.59
CA LEU A 623 48.79 2.45 34.99
C LEU A 623 47.76 1.47 35.57
N VAL A 624 46.77 1.99 36.30
CA VAL A 624 45.60 1.26 36.76
C VAL A 624 44.50 1.41 35.70
N LEU A 625 44.10 0.28 35.11
CA LEU A 625 42.97 0.25 34.17
C LEU A 625 41.72 -0.16 34.94
N ASP A 626 40.81 0.80 35.16
CA ASP A 626 39.48 0.56 35.71
C ASP A 626 38.47 0.40 34.57
N PHE A 627 37.76 -0.71 34.53
CA PHE A 627 36.58 -0.87 33.66
C PHE A 627 35.45 -1.58 34.39
N ASP A 628 34.22 -1.17 34.06
CA ASP A 628 32.99 -1.67 34.64
C ASP A 628 32.31 -2.66 33.68
N ALA A 629 31.74 -3.73 34.22
CA ALA A 629 30.85 -4.63 33.49
C ALA A 629 29.54 -4.86 34.23
N VAL A 630 28.39 -4.86 33.55
CA VAL A 630 27.08 -5.15 34.18
C VAL A 630 26.85 -6.66 34.24
N VAL A 631 26.35 -7.17 35.36
CA VAL A 631 26.16 -8.59 35.62
C VAL A 631 24.67 -8.88 35.80
N THR A 632 24.10 -9.70 34.92
CA THR A 632 22.72 -10.17 35.05
C THR A 632 22.72 -11.68 35.32
N ALA A 633 22.13 -12.11 36.43
CA ALA A 633 22.00 -13.52 36.77
C ALA A 633 20.58 -14.02 36.46
N LYS A 634 20.47 -15.14 35.73
CA LYS A 634 19.18 -15.81 35.46
C LYS A 634 19.26 -17.29 35.80
N GLN A 635 18.31 -17.77 36.60
CA GLN A 635 18.26 -19.17 37.02
C GLN A 635 17.52 -20.00 35.95
N ILE A 636 18.19 -21.03 35.42
CA ILE A 636 17.61 -21.93 34.43
C ILE A 636 18.00 -23.36 34.81
N THR A 637 17.01 -24.19 35.17
CA THR A 637 17.18 -25.66 35.35
C THR A 637 18.41 -26.05 36.20
N GLY A 638 18.43 -25.63 37.47
CA GLY A 638 19.48 -26.02 38.43
C GLY A 638 20.88 -25.43 38.17
N ARG A 639 21.01 -24.50 37.21
CA ARG A 639 22.23 -23.73 36.91
C ARG A 639 21.92 -22.25 37.05
N VAL A 640 22.87 -21.50 37.58
CA VAL A 640 22.84 -20.03 37.52
C VAL A 640 23.65 -19.63 36.30
N VAL A 641 23.03 -18.88 35.40
CA VAL A 641 23.70 -18.32 34.23
C VAL A 641 24.02 -16.87 34.54
N VAL A 642 25.31 -16.52 34.53
CA VAL A 642 25.80 -15.17 34.77
C VAL A 642 26.19 -14.56 33.43
N THR A 643 25.51 -13.49 33.05
CA THR A 643 25.85 -12.68 31.87
C THR A 643 26.67 -11.48 32.31
N VAL A 644 27.91 -11.36 31.81
CA VAL A 644 28.77 -10.20 32.07
C VAL A 644 28.84 -9.34 30.81
N GLU A 645 28.34 -8.11 30.88
CA GLU A 645 28.38 -7.11 29.81
C GLU A 645 29.61 -6.22 30.00
N ALA A 646 30.73 -6.60 29.41
CA ALA A 646 31.95 -5.79 29.36
C ALA A 646 32.14 -5.26 27.93
N LEU A 647 32.35 -3.95 27.76
CA LEU A 647 32.65 -3.34 26.46
C LEU A 647 31.60 -3.63 25.36
N GLY A 648 30.33 -3.85 25.73
CA GLY A 648 29.21 -4.03 24.79
C GLY A 648 29.05 -5.44 24.20
N ARG A 649 29.54 -6.50 24.88
CA ARG A 649 29.31 -7.91 24.51
C ARG A 649 28.80 -8.72 25.70
N ASP A 650 27.84 -9.61 25.45
CA ASP A 650 27.30 -10.54 26.45
C ASP A 650 28.17 -11.79 26.57
N ILE A 651 28.70 -12.08 27.77
CA ILE A 651 29.49 -13.29 28.04
C ILE A 651 28.68 -14.21 28.97
N THR A 652 28.48 -15.48 28.59
CA THR A 652 27.72 -16.47 29.36
C THR A 652 28.67 -17.45 30.06
N LEU A 653 28.67 -17.49 31.40
CA LEU A 653 29.50 -18.44 32.17
C LEU A 653 28.63 -19.54 32.82
N PRO A 654 29.04 -20.82 32.75
CA PRO A 654 28.36 -21.88 33.50
C PRO A 654 28.77 -21.82 34.99
N TRP A 655 27.82 -21.54 35.89
CA TRP A 655 28.05 -21.55 37.34
C TRP A 655 27.35 -22.74 38.01
N LYS A 656 28.09 -23.51 38.82
CA LYS A 656 27.55 -24.48 39.78
C LYS A 656 27.52 -23.82 41.16
N ALA A 657 26.33 -23.53 41.68
CA ALA A 657 26.17 -23.01 43.03
C ALA A 657 26.43 -24.12 44.06
N THR A 658 27.30 -23.86 45.04
CA THR A 658 27.32 -24.60 46.31
C THR A 658 26.33 -23.94 47.29
N ARG A 659 25.82 -24.73 48.23
CA ARG A 659 24.63 -24.45 49.05
C ARG A 659 24.70 -23.18 49.93
N GLU A 660 25.86 -22.54 50.05
CA GLU A 660 26.08 -21.36 50.90
C GLU A 660 25.94 -20.00 50.17
N GLN A 661 25.75 -19.98 48.84
CA GLN A 661 25.70 -18.72 48.07
C GLN A 661 24.32 -18.43 47.46
N GLN A 662 23.24 -18.82 48.16
CA GLN A 662 21.85 -18.55 47.76
C GLN A 662 21.20 -17.49 48.66
N THR A 663 21.49 -16.22 48.43
CA THR A 663 20.64 -15.09 48.86
C THR A 663 20.80 -13.97 47.83
N PRO A 664 19.74 -13.17 47.56
CA PRO A 664 19.48 -12.49 46.29
C PRO A 664 20.60 -11.61 45.73
#